data_AF-A0A7M7M4K5-F1
#
_entry.id   AF-A0A7M7M4K5-F1
#
_cell.length_a   1.000
_cell.length_b   1.000
_cell.length_c   1.000
_cell.angle_alpha   90.00
_cell.angle_beta   90.00
_cell.angle_gamma   90.00
#
_symmetry.space_group_name_H-M   'P 1'
#
loop_
_entity.id
_entity.type
_entity.pdbx_description
1 polymer ?
#
loop_
_entity_poly.entity_id
_entity_poly.type
_entity_poly.pdbx_seq_one_letter_code
_entity_poly.pdbx_strand_id
1 'polypeptide(L)'
;MTLQKNIIPKMEEWIQWQSIKNEKHIEITIHAIENIFRKEDINILFIVEHNGTVLGESNPTLIKSTFDELSISIINFNVNLPVIPSDKENINSIVSIPIIIKAIEIIENDEESMVSNSEEFKKNESKKKSIFSTKSGLFPTSKLFGICNFDIIPIILGEKQYSEKLILETPNFFFDGNLVSWQNLPRLTVTASQDHLPVNLSTLITDANNVFNLFYVTVESLYNIPESFTDNFKYKAGTIAYTDSEIPKNLIFDQGTWTKHRDIERTKRWNTLRYIENRAQLSKYKLDCDFMGIKNEFKKQFDLAKKISQDIPRIEWNSLIRCVIWDKGLQTIRDHITKYKLWPFQFEITTANSPVKFKNELSARKQLYQCYIDISELLFPGRTSCRAVGQLYTYNSIDLSEKLGIDQNIFILELSRKELKEKDKKNKVEKSKNSQSNQSEIEIIKGQSEPIFNENGEPTIIVVDIEFYEPLVTCKIEKDFTYLIDEIMFKIPKKKPPYIYSSKVAEEQYKHCIQKLAEVLTESYRDEITCFKQYLYKTGVYLNIRNTLRMKIPILIDQKFKLPANFIGSKESHNIITSMYVYLVEQMHLALNQIIECRFTKNDENNLNKKEEYVNLQMTYFYAEESYELGNLDEAKQNYLKLIESNKNDPYTWTLYAVFLKKIGDLEGAKQCCLEAIMLNRQHPIALLIYAMIFFEKKEYKKAEIFLRAIVYLHPRFFEGWAILHLFFIRTEYFPGMDLTLRIAEKCMQDKTRTVILDQKPLLWSMDYCPKNNLYINVVIFLLKLNFCEFAEMALAEEMSLSNRSIHVLYYMAVAHYLCNRYEDALSHLNEIRCNYGMDYSISSLMGHCYFKIGNIEKAIEFYQHAHMLFDRPKDLHLVEIRLGYHYHNQGDFDRAKRIFLSVCKFSPSCLSWLGVGKSCYESGQFHEAEMSFLEANRINNQNSEVWGYLCLLNMTLRRYDEFIQCYAEMMKYQNNLIDKKLWLRITNMMEALDYTPSNLIETNDLVEDNNTEGSEEQF
;
A
#
# COMPACT_ATOMS: atom_id res chain seq x y z
N MET A 1 -41.99 35.04 49.78
CA MET A 1 -40.53 34.90 49.98
C MET A 1 -40.17 33.76 50.97
N THR A 2 -40.97 32.69 51.07
CA THR A 2 -40.72 31.55 51.98
C THR A 2 -40.96 30.17 51.32
N LEU A 3 -41.00 30.11 49.98
CA LEU A 3 -41.17 28.85 49.22
C LEU A 3 -39.98 28.48 48.33
N GLN A 4 -38.95 29.35 48.21
CA GLN A 4 -37.79 29.11 47.34
C GLN A 4 -36.55 28.53 48.03
N LYS A 5 -36.54 28.39 49.37
CA LYS A 5 -35.36 27.89 50.12
C LYS A 5 -35.31 26.38 50.37
N ASN A 6 -36.39 25.65 50.11
CA ASN A 6 -36.47 24.20 50.37
C ASN A 6 -36.47 23.31 49.12
N ILE A 7 -36.38 23.89 47.91
CA ILE A 7 -36.39 23.14 46.64
C ILE A 7 -34.97 22.87 46.14
N ILE A 8 -34.01 23.77 46.41
CA ILE A 8 -32.62 23.66 45.96
C ILE A 8 -31.88 22.46 46.62
N PRO A 9 -31.98 22.23 47.95
CA PRO A 9 -31.32 21.07 48.56
C PRO A 9 -31.92 19.75 48.10
N LYS A 10 -33.25 19.71 47.88
CA LYS A 10 -33.94 18.53 47.39
C LYS A 10 -33.64 18.21 45.93
N MET A 11 -33.29 19.20 45.12
CA MET A 11 -32.92 19.00 43.72
C MET A 11 -31.47 18.51 43.59
N GLU A 12 -30.55 19.01 44.43
CA GLU A 12 -29.20 18.46 44.59
C GLU A 12 -29.22 17.04 45.18
N GLU A 13 -30.05 16.78 46.18
CA GLU A 13 -30.27 15.43 46.73
C GLU A 13 -30.91 14.50 45.69
N TRP A 14 -31.81 14.98 44.82
CA TRP A 14 -32.45 14.17 43.77
C TRP A 14 -31.51 13.91 42.58
N ILE A 15 -30.62 14.85 42.26
CA ILE A 15 -29.53 14.67 41.27
C ILE A 15 -28.48 13.70 41.82
N GLN A 16 -28.11 13.80 43.11
CA GLN A 16 -27.29 12.80 43.80
C GLN A 16 -27.99 11.43 43.86
N TRP A 17 -29.30 11.40 44.09
CA TRP A 17 -30.07 10.14 44.08
C TRP A 17 -30.16 9.51 42.68
N GLN A 18 -30.24 10.32 41.63
CA GLN A 18 -30.19 9.84 40.24
C GLN A 18 -28.78 9.40 39.83
N SER A 19 -27.71 10.04 40.32
CA SER A 19 -26.33 9.60 40.07
C SER A 19 -26.02 8.26 40.75
N ILE A 20 -26.48 8.06 41.99
CA ILE A 20 -26.34 6.81 42.73
C ILE A 20 -27.10 5.65 42.05
N LYS A 21 -28.20 5.94 41.33
CA LYS A 21 -28.99 4.91 40.62
C LYS A 21 -28.35 4.43 39.30
N ASN A 22 -27.36 5.14 38.78
CA ASN A 22 -26.65 4.83 37.53
C ASN A 22 -25.17 4.42 37.77
N GLU A 23 -24.75 4.27 39.03
CA GLU A 23 -23.42 3.76 39.38
C GLU A 23 -23.31 2.31 38.92
N LYS A 24 -22.35 2.06 38.03
CA LYS A 24 -21.93 0.71 37.64
C LYS A 24 -20.62 0.40 38.33
N HIS A 25 -20.35 -0.88 38.60
CA HIS A 25 -19.09 -1.30 39.20
C HIS A 25 -18.32 -2.21 38.25
N ILE A 26 -16.99 -2.06 38.25
CA ILE A 26 -16.06 -3.05 37.70
C ILE A 26 -15.48 -3.80 38.89
N GLU A 27 -15.70 -5.11 38.94
CA GLU A 27 -15.17 -5.96 39.99
C GLU A 27 -13.74 -6.39 39.63
N ILE A 28 -12.79 -6.11 40.52
CA ILE A 28 -11.39 -6.49 40.42
C ILE A 28 -11.14 -7.59 41.44
N THR A 29 -10.72 -8.77 41.01
CA THR A 29 -10.44 -9.90 41.88
C THR A 29 -8.97 -10.32 41.80
N ILE A 30 -8.33 -10.48 42.95
CA ILE A 30 -6.98 -11.02 43.09
C ILE A 30 -7.12 -12.51 43.42
N HIS A 31 -6.84 -13.38 42.46
CA HIS A 31 -7.05 -14.82 42.60
C HIS A 31 -5.96 -15.50 43.40
N ALA A 32 -4.71 -15.31 42.99
CA ALA A 32 -3.60 -16.07 43.53
C ALA A 32 -2.27 -15.31 43.39
N ILE A 33 -1.33 -15.69 44.25
CA ILE A 33 0.07 -15.28 44.21
C ILE A 33 0.97 -16.50 44.03
N GLU A 34 1.91 -16.41 43.09
CA GLU A 34 2.84 -17.46 42.67
C GLU A 34 4.30 -17.01 42.94
N ASN A 35 5.23 -17.96 43.01
CA ASN A 35 6.68 -17.73 43.04
C ASN A 35 7.20 -16.95 44.27
N ILE A 36 6.76 -17.34 45.47
CA ILE A 36 7.31 -16.79 46.72
C ILE A 36 8.24 -17.83 47.35
N PHE A 37 9.53 -17.53 47.36
CA PHE A 37 10.58 -18.40 47.91
C PHE A 37 11.14 -17.80 49.20
N ARG A 38 10.69 -18.27 50.36
CA ARG A 38 11.21 -17.86 51.67
C ARG A 38 11.35 -19.04 52.64
N LYS A 39 12.23 -18.86 53.62
CA LYS A 39 12.53 -19.84 54.68
C LYS A 39 11.50 -19.85 55.82
N GLU A 40 10.72 -18.78 55.94
CA GLU A 40 9.72 -18.56 56.99
C GLU A 40 8.36 -18.24 56.35
N ASP A 41 7.29 -18.59 57.06
CA ASP A 41 5.92 -18.27 56.67
C ASP A 41 5.70 -16.76 56.77
N ILE A 42 5.02 -16.17 55.78
CA ILE A 42 4.79 -14.72 55.73
C ILE A 42 3.30 -14.40 55.64
N ASN A 43 2.87 -13.38 56.38
CA ASN A 43 1.52 -12.83 56.30
C ASN A 43 1.52 -11.63 55.34
N ILE A 44 0.84 -11.75 54.20
CA ILE A 44 0.73 -10.68 53.20
C ILE A 44 -0.68 -10.08 53.18
N LEU A 45 -0.73 -8.75 53.23
CA LEU A 45 -1.89 -7.89 53.06
C LEU A 45 -1.86 -7.26 51.66
N PHE A 46 -2.98 -7.27 50.93
CA PHE A 46 -3.11 -6.61 49.63
C PHE A 46 -3.96 -5.35 49.72
N ILE A 47 -3.46 -4.24 49.17
CA ILE A 47 -4.17 -2.95 49.07
C ILE A 47 -4.34 -2.60 47.59
N VAL A 48 -5.58 -2.35 47.18
CA VAL A 48 -5.92 -1.94 45.81
C VAL A 48 -6.26 -0.45 45.81
N GLU A 49 -5.55 0.33 44.99
CA GLU A 49 -5.68 1.78 44.91
C GLU A 49 -5.94 2.26 43.48
N HIS A 50 -6.81 3.27 43.33
CA HIS A 50 -7.01 3.99 42.06
C HIS A 50 -7.04 5.50 42.32
N ASN A 51 -6.27 6.27 41.53
CA ASN A 51 -6.17 7.73 41.64
C ASN A 51 -5.92 8.26 43.08
N GLY A 52 -5.12 7.53 43.87
CA GLY A 52 -4.80 7.87 45.27
C GLY A 52 -5.91 7.55 46.28
N THR A 53 -7.02 6.93 45.84
CA THR A 53 -8.07 6.40 46.70
C THR A 53 -7.90 4.90 46.90
N VAL A 54 -7.97 4.44 48.15
CA VAL A 54 -7.96 3.00 48.47
C VAL A 54 -9.35 2.45 48.19
N LEU A 55 -9.44 1.51 47.25
CA LEU A 55 -10.68 0.85 46.88
C LEU A 55 -11.02 -0.30 47.84
N GLY A 56 -10.00 -0.98 48.37
CA GLY A 56 -10.16 -2.06 49.35
C GLY A 56 -8.83 -2.58 49.88
N GLU A 57 -8.88 -3.17 51.07
CA GLU A 57 -7.78 -3.86 51.76
C GLU A 57 -8.18 -5.31 52.06
N SER A 58 -7.31 -6.28 51.78
CA SER A 58 -7.59 -7.71 52.01
C SER A 58 -7.43 -8.10 53.48
N ASN A 59 -7.85 -9.30 53.86
CA ASN A 59 -7.37 -9.89 55.12
C ASN A 59 -5.92 -10.39 54.94
N PRO A 60 -5.10 -10.44 56.00
CA PRO A 60 -3.76 -11.03 55.94
C PRO A 60 -3.84 -12.49 55.51
N THR A 61 -3.16 -12.84 54.43
CA THR A 61 -3.09 -14.21 53.91
C THR A 61 -1.76 -14.83 54.30
N LEU A 62 -1.81 -15.96 55.01
CA LEU A 62 -0.62 -16.73 55.40
C LEU A 62 -0.10 -17.51 54.20
N ILE A 63 1.14 -17.20 53.79
CA ILE A 63 1.84 -17.88 52.70
C ILE A 63 2.92 -18.76 53.34
N LYS A 64 2.74 -20.08 53.19
CA LYS A 64 3.65 -21.07 53.77
C LYS A 64 4.99 -21.08 53.04
N SER A 65 6.06 -21.26 53.80
CA SER A 65 7.42 -21.46 53.31
C SER A 65 7.51 -22.73 52.46
N THR A 66 7.96 -22.60 51.22
CA THR A 66 8.11 -23.71 50.27
C THR A 66 9.34 -23.51 49.39
N PHE A 67 10.07 -24.60 49.12
CA PHE A 67 11.19 -24.64 48.16
C PHE A 67 10.77 -25.18 46.79
N ASP A 68 9.50 -25.56 46.61
CA ASP A 68 8.98 -26.02 45.32
C ASP A 68 8.75 -24.86 44.36
N GLU A 69 9.26 -24.99 43.12
CA GLU A 69 9.16 -23.98 42.04
C GLU A 69 7.73 -23.65 41.59
N LEU A 70 6.70 -24.31 42.14
CA LEU A 70 5.30 -24.24 41.72
C LEU A 70 4.31 -23.90 42.86
N SER A 71 4.75 -23.22 43.93
CA SER A 71 3.83 -22.83 45.00
C SER A 71 2.86 -21.73 44.56
N ILE A 72 1.56 -22.05 44.57
CA ILE A 72 0.45 -21.13 44.25
C ILE A 72 -0.39 -20.97 45.53
N SER A 73 -0.49 -19.74 46.03
CA SER A 73 -1.34 -19.41 47.18
C SER A 73 -2.60 -18.68 46.71
N ILE A 74 -3.77 -19.22 47.02
CA ILE A 74 -5.07 -18.66 46.62
C ILE A 74 -5.49 -17.58 47.62
N ILE A 75 -5.86 -16.40 47.12
CA ILE A 75 -6.25 -15.21 47.90
C ILE A 75 -7.74 -14.91 47.73
N ASN A 76 -8.25 -14.93 46.49
CA ASN A 76 -9.62 -14.58 46.10
C ASN A 76 -10.18 -13.33 46.80
N PHE A 77 -9.48 -12.20 46.64
CA PHE A 77 -9.88 -10.91 47.21
C PHE A 77 -10.54 -10.01 46.15
N ASN A 78 -11.75 -9.53 46.41
CA ASN A 78 -12.56 -8.78 45.43
C ASN A 78 -12.77 -7.33 45.87
N VAL A 79 -12.69 -6.40 44.91
CA VAL A 79 -12.82 -4.95 45.11
C VAL A 79 -13.61 -4.33 43.96
N ASN A 80 -14.50 -3.38 44.26
CA ASN A 80 -15.32 -2.72 43.26
C ASN A 80 -14.79 -1.32 42.92
N LEU A 81 -14.53 -1.07 41.64
CA LEU A 81 -14.24 0.26 41.11
C LEU A 81 -15.55 0.92 40.65
N PRO A 82 -15.98 2.06 41.23
CA PRO A 82 -17.18 2.76 40.80
C PRO A 82 -16.97 3.48 39.46
N VAL A 83 -17.90 3.28 38.54
CA VAL A 83 -17.95 3.91 37.22
C VAL A 83 -19.24 4.70 37.10
N ILE A 84 -19.11 6.01 36.86
CA ILE A 84 -20.24 6.93 36.70
C ILE A 84 -20.28 7.39 35.23
N PRO A 85 -21.15 6.79 34.38
CA PRO A 85 -21.20 7.10 32.94
C PRO A 85 -21.45 8.58 32.60
N SER A 86 -22.15 9.31 33.48
CA SER A 86 -22.46 10.73 33.28
C SER A 86 -21.30 11.67 33.61
N ASP A 87 -20.29 11.20 34.33
CA ASP A 87 -19.14 12.01 34.76
C ASP A 87 -17.94 11.78 33.83
N LYS A 88 -17.70 12.76 32.96
CA LYS A 88 -16.59 12.74 32.00
C LYS A 88 -15.21 12.72 32.69
N GLU A 89 -15.06 13.30 33.88
CA GLU A 89 -13.79 13.30 34.62
C GLU A 89 -13.54 11.95 35.30
N ASN A 90 -14.59 11.30 35.82
CA ASN A 90 -14.52 9.94 36.33
C ASN A 90 -14.06 8.95 35.24
N ILE A 91 -14.68 8.99 34.06
CA ILE A 91 -14.30 8.15 32.91
C ILE A 91 -12.84 8.44 32.50
N ASN A 92 -12.46 9.72 32.40
CA ASN A 92 -11.09 10.07 32.07
C ASN A 92 -10.10 9.59 33.13
N SER A 93 -10.42 9.63 34.43
CA SER A 93 -9.55 9.11 35.49
C SER A 93 -9.34 7.60 35.40
N ILE A 94 -10.42 6.85 35.17
CA ILE A 94 -10.40 5.39 35.00
C ILE A 94 -9.55 5.00 33.79
N VAL A 95 -9.68 5.75 32.69
CA VAL A 95 -8.86 5.57 31.49
C VAL A 95 -7.42 6.01 31.74
N SER A 96 -7.14 7.17 32.32
CA SER A 96 -5.77 7.73 32.37
C SER A 96 -4.85 7.07 33.40
N ILE A 97 -5.41 6.45 34.45
CA ILE A 97 -4.65 5.99 35.62
C ILE A 97 -4.86 4.49 35.80
N PRO A 98 -3.80 3.66 35.70
CA PRO A 98 -3.91 2.24 36.00
C PRO A 98 -4.17 2.00 37.50
N ILE A 99 -4.74 0.86 37.84
CA ILE A 99 -4.94 0.44 39.23
C ILE A 99 -3.60 0.01 39.81
N ILE A 100 -3.31 0.40 41.05
CA ILE A 100 -2.09 0.02 41.76
C ILE A 100 -2.47 -1.05 42.78
N ILE A 101 -1.72 -2.14 42.82
CA ILE A 101 -1.87 -3.19 43.82
C ILE A 101 -0.57 -3.26 44.62
N LYS A 102 -0.68 -3.05 45.93
CA LYS A 102 0.43 -3.12 46.88
C LYS A 102 0.29 -4.37 47.73
N ALA A 103 1.35 -5.16 47.82
CA ALA A 103 1.49 -6.26 48.76
C ALA A 103 2.34 -5.80 49.94
N ILE A 104 1.82 -5.93 51.16
CA ILE A 104 2.47 -5.50 52.40
C ILE A 104 2.64 -6.71 53.31
N GLU A 105 3.86 -6.96 53.76
CA GLU A 105 4.20 -8.01 54.71
C GLU A 105 4.02 -7.50 56.15
N ILE A 106 3.29 -8.25 56.97
CA ILE A 106 3.10 -7.98 58.40
C ILE A 106 4.15 -8.75 59.18
N ILE A 107 4.97 -8.04 59.95
CA ILE A 107 6.01 -8.62 60.81
C ILE A 107 5.39 -8.77 62.20
N GLU A 108 5.27 -10.00 62.71
CA GLU A 108 4.92 -10.24 64.11
C GLU A 108 6.19 -10.12 64.95
N ASN A 109 6.22 -9.19 65.90
CA ASN A 109 7.31 -9.10 66.87
C ASN A 109 7.10 -10.20 67.92
N ASP A 110 7.87 -11.28 67.84
CA ASP A 110 8.11 -12.11 69.01
C ASP A 110 9.04 -11.35 69.97
N GLU A 111 8.50 -11.00 71.14
CA GLU A 111 9.33 -10.59 72.28
C GLU A 111 10.15 -11.80 72.76
N GLU A 112 11.46 -11.57 72.96
CA GLU A 112 12.49 -12.44 73.55
C GLU A 112 13.39 -13.27 72.60
N SER A 113 14.41 -12.61 72.01
CA SER A 113 15.78 -13.11 72.14
C SER A 113 16.82 -11.99 71.97
N MET A 114 17.72 -11.92 72.95
CA MET A 114 18.70 -10.88 73.21
C MET A 114 19.86 -10.81 72.20
N VAL A 115 20.27 -9.56 71.91
CA VAL A 115 21.66 -9.04 71.91
C VAL A 115 22.70 -9.76 71.04
N SER A 116 23.07 -9.15 69.91
CA SER A 116 24.46 -8.70 69.68
C SER A 116 24.62 -7.96 68.34
N ASN A 117 25.46 -6.94 68.37
CA ASN A 117 26.07 -6.20 67.24
C ASN A 117 25.22 -5.12 66.55
N SER A 118 25.02 -4.00 67.26
CA SER A 118 24.64 -2.71 66.68
C SER A 118 25.65 -1.62 67.06
N GLU A 119 26.85 -1.68 66.50
CA GLU A 119 27.78 -0.54 66.44
C GLU A 119 28.45 -0.50 65.06
N GLU A 120 27.68 -0.22 64.01
CA GLU A 120 28.13 0.40 62.76
C GLU A 120 26.87 0.66 61.91
N PHE A 121 26.84 1.74 61.12
CA PHE A 121 25.67 2.23 60.34
C PHE A 121 24.63 3.10 61.08
N LYS A 122 25.09 4.05 61.89
CA LYS A 122 24.38 5.34 62.04
C LYS A 122 25.26 6.46 61.46
N LYS A 123 25.13 6.73 60.16
CA LYS A 123 25.39 8.04 59.58
C LYS A 123 24.75 8.14 58.20
N ASN A 124 24.05 9.26 58.02
CA ASN A 124 23.53 9.83 56.78
C ASN A 124 22.16 9.33 56.29
N GLU A 125 21.10 9.89 56.87
CA GLU A 125 19.93 10.28 56.08
C GLU A 125 19.37 11.61 56.60
N SER A 126 19.42 12.62 55.73
CA SER A 126 18.93 13.97 55.97
C SER A 126 17.45 14.05 55.58
N LYS A 127 16.64 14.54 56.52
CA LYS A 127 15.19 14.71 56.45
C LYS A 127 14.72 15.44 55.18
N LYS A 128 13.97 14.76 54.30
CA LYS A 128 12.97 15.37 53.42
C LYS A 128 11.57 14.98 53.95
N LYS A 129 10.80 15.97 54.38
CA LYS A 129 9.40 15.80 54.82
C LYS A 129 8.52 15.46 53.60
N SER A 130 7.95 14.26 53.56
CA SER A 130 6.90 13.86 52.62
C SER A 130 5.52 14.27 53.14
N ILE A 131 4.67 14.79 52.24
CA ILE A 131 3.29 15.26 52.51
C ILE A 131 2.30 14.12 52.19
N PHE A 132 2.53 12.94 52.74
CA PHE A 132 1.50 11.90 52.88
C PHE A 132 1.48 11.45 54.33
N SER A 133 0.81 12.26 55.17
CA SER A 133 0.27 11.77 56.42
C SER A 133 -1.12 11.21 56.14
N THR A 134 -1.20 9.95 55.76
CA THR A 134 -2.42 9.17 56.00
C THR A 134 -2.48 8.91 57.50
N LYS A 135 -3.36 9.63 58.20
CA LYS A 135 -3.88 9.13 59.48
C LYS A 135 -4.87 8.01 59.15
N SER A 136 -4.35 6.83 58.87
CA SER A 136 -5.00 5.55 59.11
C SER A 136 -4.04 4.77 60.00
N GLY A 137 -4.55 4.16 61.07
CA GLY A 137 -3.71 3.60 62.14
C GLY A 137 -2.74 2.57 61.61
N LEU A 138 -1.44 2.91 61.58
CA LEU A 138 -0.37 1.95 61.28
C LEU A 138 -0.24 0.95 62.42
N PHE A 139 -0.29 -0.33 62.08
CA PHE A 139 0.38 -1.35 62.88
C PHE A 139 1.90 -1.04 62.89
N PRO A 140 2.62 -1.17 64.02
CA PRO A 140 4.02 -0.74 64.13
C PRO A 140 5.06 -1.60 63.37
N THR A 141 4.63 -2.60 62.58
CA THR A 141 5.51 -3.63 62.03
C THR A 141 5.06 -4.11 60.64
N SER A 142 5.10 -3.25 59.62
CA SER A 142 4.75 -3.65 58.24
C SER A 142 5.78 -3.20 57.20
N LYS A 143 6.20 -4.10 56.31
CA LYS A 143 7.18 -3.84 55.23
C LYS A 143 6.51 -4.01 53.86
N LEU A 144 6.75 -3.09 52.93
CA LEU A 144 6.25 -3.23 51.55
C LEU A 144 6.93 -4.43 50.87
N PHE A 145 6.14 -5.43 50.49
CA PHE A 145 6.60 -6.65 49.81
C PHE A 145 6.79 -6.40 48.31
N GLY A 146 5.82 -5.74 47.65
CA GLY A 146 5.93 -5.37 46.24
C GLY A 146 4.77 -4.54 45.73
N ILE A 147 4.95 -3.93 44.56
CA ILE A 147 3.95 -3.11 43.87
C ILE A 147 3.82 -3.58 42.42
N CYS A 148 2.59 -3.62 41.91
CA CYS A 148 2.32 -3.77 40.49
C CYS A 148 1.19 -2.84 40.04
N ASN A 149 1.11 -2.59 38.73
CA ASN A 149 0.00 -1.84 38.13
C ASN A 149 -0.83 -2.75 37.22
N PHE A 150 -2.13 -2.47 37.16
CA PHE A 150 -3.12 -3.23 36.39
C PHE A 150 -3.93 -2.29 35.49
N ASP A 151 -3.88 -2.50 34.17
CA ASP A 151 -4.53 -1.65 33.17
C ASP A 151 -5.83 -2.26 32.64
N ILE A 152 -6.97 -1.70 33.06
CA ILE A 152 -8.33 -2.20 32.76
C ILE A 152 -8.93 -1.75 31.42
N ILE A 153 -8.13 -1.16 30.53
CA ILE A 153 -8.61 -0.78 29.18
C ILE A 153 -9.36 -1.89 28.43
N PRO A 154 -8.94 -3.17 28.43
CA PRO A 154 -9.66 -4.22 27.71
C PRO A 154 -11.15 -4.33 28.08
N ILE A 155 -11.48 -4.12 29.36
CA ILE A 155 -12.87 -4.07 29.85
C ILE A 155 -13.61 -2.86 29.27
N ILE A 156 -12.97 -1.68 29.27
CA ILE A 156 -13.55 -0.43 28.74
C ILE A 156 -13.78 -0.51 27.22
N LEU A 157 -12.93 -1.28 26.52
CA LEU A 157 -13.03 -1.47 25.08
C LEU A 157 -14.12 -2.46 24.66
N GLY A 158 -14.58 -3.35 25.54
CA GLY A 158 -15.44 -4.43 25.06
C GLY A 158 -15.60 -5.65 25.94
N GLU A 159 -14.54 -6.00 26.67
CA GLU A 159 -14.38 -7.33 27.24
C GLU A 159 -15.20 -7.49 28.53
N LYS A 160 -15.89 -8.62 28.67
CA LYS A 160 -16.68 -8.92 29.89
C LYS A 160 -15.78 -9.28 31.08
N GLN A 161 -14.66 -9.92 30.81
CA GLN A 161 -13.70 -10.36 31.80
C GLN A 161 -12.29 -10.37 31.19
N TYR A 162 -11.32 -9.83 31.92
CA TYR A 162 -9.92 -9.74 31.52
C TYR A 162 -9.03 -10.22 32.67
N SER A 163 -8.16 -11.19 32.41
CA SER A 163 -7.22 -11.75 33.38
C SER A 163 -5.78 -11.47 32.98
N GLU A 164 -4.96 -11.04 33.94
CA GLU A 164 -3.54 -10.79 33.71
C GLU A 164 -2.69 -11.33 34.87
N LYS A 165 -1.50 -11.85 34.53
CA LYS A 165 -0.47 -12.23 35.50
C LYS A 165 0.54 -11.09 35.63
N LEU A 166 0.51 -10.39 36.76
CA LEU A 166 1.33 -9.21 37.04
C LEU A 166 2.55 -9.59 37.88
N ILE A 167 3.70 -9.00 37.59
CA ILE A 167 4.91 -9.19 38.40
C ILE A 167 4.88 -8.20 39.56
N LEU A 168 5.07 -8.68 40.78
CA LEU A 168 5.21 -7.86 41.98
C LEU A 168 6.65 -7.37 42.10
N GLU A 169 6.85 -6.07 41.87
CA GLU A 169 8.17 -5.45 41.87
C GLU A 169 8.53 -4.94 43.26
N THR A 170 9.75 -5.22 43.71
CA THR A 170 10.24 -4.75 45.01
C THR A 170 10.65 -3.27 44.97
N PRO A 171 10.53 -2.53 46.07
CA PRO A 171 10.89 -1.10 46.14
C PRO A 171 12.38 -0.83 45.86
N ASN A 172 13.28 -1.76 46.18
CA ASN A 172 14.72 -1.58 46.00
C ASN A 172 15.26 -2.60 44.99
N PHE A 173 16.06 -2.12 44.02
CA PHE A 173 16.87 -2.95 43.14
C PHE A 173 18.21 -3.24 43.83
N PHE A 174 18.49 -4.51 44.12
CA PHE A 174 19.77 -4.93 44.72
C PHE A 174 20.67 -5.51 43.63
N PHE A 175 21.91 -5.02 43.52
CA PHE A 175 22.94 -5.54 42.61
C PHE A 175 23.78 -6.68 43.24
N ASP A 176 23.38 -7.17 44.42
CA ASP A 176 24.09 -8.19 45.20
C ASP A 176 23.65 -9.63 44.86
N GLY A 177 24.21 -10.64 45.54
CA GLY A 177 23.88 -12.07 45.38
C GLY A 177 22.43 -12.50 45.66
N ASN A 178 21.52 -11.55 45.90
CA ASN A 178 20.08 -11.77 46.06
C ASN A 178 19.29 -11.63 44.74
N LEU A 179 19.99 -11.59 43.60
CA LEU A 179 19.38 -11.52 42.27
C LEU A 179 18.56 -12.79 41.98
N VAL A 180 17.24 -12.61 41.83
CA VAL A 180 16.30 -13.67 41.43
C VAL A 180 16.09 -13.58 39.92
N SER A 181 16.14 -14.73 39.23
CA SER A 181 15.79 -14.80 37.80
C SER A 181 14.40 -14.22 37.56
N TRP A 182 14.20 -13.49 36.46
CA TRP A 182 12.90 -12.91 36.10
C TRP A 182 11.76 -13.94 36.06
N GLN A 183 12.08 -15.20 35.77
CA GLN A 183 11.10 -16.30 35.78
C GLN A 183 10.57 -16.63 37.17
N ASN A 184 11.34 -16.31 38.21
CA ASN A 184 11.10 -16.68 39.61
C ASN A 184 10.65 -15.47 40.46
N LEU A 185 10.40 -14.32 39.84
CA LEU A 185 9.81 -13.17 40.54
C LEU A 185 8.36 -13.48 40.96
N PRO A 186 7.88 -12.94 42.10
CA PRO A 186 6.52 -13.17 42.56
C PRO A 186 5.50 -12.63 41.56
N ARG A 187 4.46 -13.42 41.28
CA ARG A 187 3.43 -13.07 40.28
C ARG A 187 2.04 -13.11 40.89
N LEU A 188 1.22 -12.13 40.54
CA LEU A 188 -0.15 -11.99 40.98
C LEU A 188 -1.10 -12.25 39.81
N THR A 189 -2.07 -13.16 39.97
CA THR A 189 -3.13 -13.35 38.97
C THR A 189 -4.32 -12.49 39.35
N VAL A 190 -4.63 -11.50 38.52
CA VAL A 190 -5.73 -10.54 38.74
C VAL A 190 -6.75 -10.67 37.62
N THR A 191 -8.04 -10.57 37.93
CA THR A 191 -9.09 -10.41 36.93
C THR A 191 -9.89 -9.14 37.17
N ALA A 192 -10.26 -8.45 36.10
CA ALA A 192 -11.37 -7.50 36.10
C ALA A 192 -12.57 -8.15 35.43
N SER A 193 -13.77 -7.92 35.96
CA SER A 193 -15.03 -8.42 35.41
C SER A 193 -16.15 -7.39 35.53
N GLN A 194 -17.14 -7.51 34.65
CA GLN A 194 -18.31 -6.65 34.63
C GLN A 194 -19.59 -7.47 34.39
N ASP A 195 -20.53 -7.39 35.34
CA ASP A 195 -21.74 -8.24 35.37
C ASP A 195 -22.96 -7.67 34.62
N HIS A 196 -22.93 -6.38 34.26
CA HIS A 196 -24.07 -5.69 33.62
C HIS A 196 -23.85 -5.45 32.12
N LEU A 197 -24.90 -5.01 31.40
CA LEU A 197 -24.82 -4.51 30.02
C LEU A 197 -23.53 -3.67 29.90
N PRO A 198 -22.59 -4.06 29.01
CA PRO A 198 -21.20 -3.64 29.11
C PRO A 198 -21.10 -2.12 29.22
N VAL A 199 -20.13 -1.59 29.97
CA VAL A 199 -19.70 -0.20 29.81
C VAL A 199 -18.61 -0.23 28.74
N ASN A 200 -19.02 -0.54 27.53
CA ASN A 200 -18.15 -0.47 26.36
C ASN A 200 -18.22 0.93 25.76
N LEU A 201 -17.17 1.31 25.02
CA LEU A 201 -17.21 2.44 24.07
C LEU A 201 -18.54 2.50 23.33
N SER A 202 -18.98 1.38 22.73
CA SER A 202 -20.21 1.30 21.93
C SER A 202 -21.53 1.55 22.70
N THR A 203 -21.59 1.22 23.98
CA THR A 203 -22.77 1.42 24.87
C THR A 203 -22.78 2.76 25.60
N LEU A 204 -21.63 3.44 25.71
CA LEU A 204 -21.57 4.86 26.07
C LEU A 204 -21.91 5.78 24.88
N ILE A 205 -21.76 5.26 23.66
CA ILE A 205 -22.05 5.93 22.38
C ILE A 205 -23.55 5.86 21.97
N THR A 206 -24.36 4.97 22.56
CA THR A 206 -25.77 4.79 22.14
C THR A 206 -26.71 5.94 22.52
N ASP A 207 -26.33 6.80 23.47
CA ASP A 207 -26.93 8.13 23.54
C ASP A 207 -26.23 8.98 22.49
N ALA A 208 -26.94 9.38 21.44
CA ALA A 208 -26.45 10.01 20.21
C ALA A 208 -25.56 11.28 20.37
N ASN A 209 -25.21 11.67 21.60
CA ASN A 209 -24.48 12.88 21.96
C ASN A 209 -23.10 12.65 22.62
N ASN A 210 -22.64 11.41 22.87
CA ASN A 210 -21.37 11.16 23.62
C ASN A 210 -20.39 10.20 22.91
N VAL A 211 -19.98 10.53 21.68
CA VAL A 211 -18.85 9.84 21.02
C VAL A 211 -17.53 10.32 21.65
N PHE A 212 -16.66 9.38 22.02
CA PHE A 212 -15.29 9.66 22.48
C PHE A 212 -14.29 8.67 21.91
N ASN A 213 -13.03 9.08 21.89
CA ASN A 213 -11.89 8.28 21.47
C ASN A 213 -10.78 8.38 22.53
N LEU A 214 -9.85 7.43 22.52
CA LEU A 214 -8.70 7.41 23.42
C LEU A 214 -7.51 8.06 22.72
N PHE A 215 -6.87 9.00 23.40
CA PHE A 215 -5.70 9.73 22.94
C PHE A 215 -4.48 9.39 23.78
N TYR A 216 -3.39 9.08 23.12
CA TYR A 216 -2.12 8.67 23.70
C TYR A 216 -1.04 9.63 23.24
N VAL A 217 -0.26 10.15 24.18
CA VAL A 217 0.94 10.93 23.88
C VAL A 217 2.10 10.31 24.64
N THR A 218 3.13 9.92 23.90
CA THR A 218 4.38 9.40 24.45
C THR A 218 5.51 10.36 24.13
N VAL A 219 6.24 10.80 25.16
CA VAL A 219 7.49 11.54 24.99
C VAL A 219 8.63 10.57 25.28
N GLU A 220 9.46 10.29 24.28
CA GLU A 220 10.55 9.32 24.40
C GLU A 220 11.79 9.96 25.02
N SER A 221 12.60 10.62 24.20
CA SER A 221 13.90 11.15 24.62
C SER A 221 14.33 12.34 23.76
N LEU A 222 15.10 13.24 24.38
CA LEU A 222 15.82 14.32 23.73
C LEU A 222 17.24 13.85 23.38
N TYR A 223 17.59 13.87 22.10
CA TYR A 223 18.90 13.45 21.57
C TYR A 223 19.73 14.65 21.10
N ASN A 224 21.04 14.45 20.98
CA ASN A 224 22.03 15.50 20.62
C ASN A 224 21.92 16.74 21.52
N ILE A 225 21.87 16.52 22.83
CA ILE A 225 21.73 17.61 23.79
C ILE A 225 23.01 18.46 23.86
N PRO A 226 22.94 19.78 24.11
CA PRO A 226 24.11 20.61 24.34
C PRO A 226 24.85 20.22 25.64
N GLU A 227 26.15 20.50 25.75
CA GLU A 227 26.93 20.21 26.98
C GLU A 227 26.42 20.94 28.22
N SER A 228 25.68 22.05 28.05
CA SER A 228 25.02 22.74 29.14
C SER A 228 23.95 21.89 29.84
N PHE A 229 23.42 20.85 29.17
CA PHE A 229 22.39 19.98 29.70
C PHE A 229 23.04 18.84 30.49
N THR A 230 23.05 18.99 31.82
CA THR A 230 23.68 18.05 32.76
C THR A 230 22.67 17.38 33.70
N ASP A 231 23.09 16.32 34.38
CA ASP A 231 22.34 15.61 35.41
C ASP A 231 21.88 16.47 36.60
N ASN A 232 22.51 17.63 36.80
CA ASN A 232 22.17 18.60 37.86
C ASN A 232 20.88 19.39 37.58
N PHE A 233 20.29 19.25 36.39
CA PHE A 233 19.04 19.92 36.03
C PHE A 233 17.84 18.99 36.11
N LYS A 234 16.68 19.58 36.39
CA LYS A 234 15.38 18.91 36.27
C LYS A 234 14.74 19.30 34.97
N TYR A 235 14.34 18.29 34.21
CA TYR A 235 13.73 18.43 32.89
C TYR A 235 12.24 18.11 32.96
N LYS A 236 11.41 19.02 32.42
CA LYS A 236 9.99 18.80 32.19
C LYS A 236 9.67 18.99 30.71
N ALA A 237 8.74 18.19 30.19
CA ALA A 237 8.14 18.39 28.86
C ALA A 237 6.64 18.63 29.01
N GLY A 238 6.05 19.42 28.11
CA GLY A 238 4.65 19.77 28.14
C GLY A 238 4.05 19.88 26.75
N THR A 239 2.80 19.47 26.60
CA THR A 239 2.01 19.63 25.37
C THR A 239 0.55 19.92 25.72
N ILE A 240 -0.32 20.03 24.72
CA ILE A 240 -1.75 20.31 24.88
C ILE A 240 -2.60 19.11 24.46
N ALA A 241 -3.85 19.09 24.94
CA ALA A 241 -4.92 18.24 24.44
C ALA A 241 -6.29 18.93 24.55
N TYR A 242 -7.09 18.88 23.49
CA TYR A 242 -8.47 19.35 23.50
C TYR A 242 -9.36 18.18 23.91
N THR A 243 -9.95 18.22 25.11
CA THR A 243 -10.74 17.08 25.64
C THR A 243 -12.22 17.19 25.30
N ASP A 244 -12.89 18.27 25.70
CA ASP A 244 -14.33 18.50 25.48
C ASP A 244 -14.66 19.95 25.08
N SER A 245 -13.64 20.79 24.88
CA SER A 245 -13.77 22.22 24.60
C SER A 245 -12.66 22.69 23.67
N GLU A 246 -12.86 23.88 23.10
CA GLU A 246 -11.86 24.59 22.29
C GLU A 246 -10.66 25.09 23.12
N ILE A 247 -10.76 25.02 24.46
CA ILE A 247 -9.68 25.42 25.36
C ILE A 247 -8.77 24.21 25.61
N PRO A 248 -7.48 24.28 25.25
CA PRO A 248 -6.56 23.18 25.46
C PRO A 248 -6.31 22.93 26.96
N LYS A 249 -6.26 21.65 27.35
CA LYS A 249 -5.72 21.20 28.64
C LYS A 249 -4.23 20.90 28.50
N ASN A 250 -3.44 21.25 29.51
CA ASN A 250 -2.00 21.03 29.50
C ASN A 250 -1.67 19.62 29.98
N LEU A 251 -0.86 18.90 29.20
CA LEU A 251 -0.32 17.59 29.51
C LEU A 251 1.15 17.76 29.87
N ILE A 252 1.55 17.39 31.10
CA ILE A 252 2.90 17.63 31.62
C ILE A 252 3.59 16.29 31.93
N PHE A 253 4.77 16.11 31.35
CA PHE A 253 5.71 15.02 31.58
C PHE A 253 6.83 15.51 32.49
N ASP A 254 6.74 15.14 33.76
CA ASP A 254 7.74 15.48 34.77
C ASP A 254 8.81 14.38 34.88
N GLN A 255 9.96 14.70 35.49
CA GLN A 255 11.08 13.79 35.75
C GLN A 255 11.81 13.23 34.51
N GLY A 256 12.19 14.11 33.56
CA GLY A 256 13.15 13.71 32.54
C GLY A 256 14.49 13.37 33.18
N THR A 257 14.99 12.16 32.91
CA THR A 257 16.24 11.63 33.47
C THR A 257 17.39 11.80 32.49
N TRP A 258 18.48 12.43 32.93
CA TRP A 258 19.71 12.46 32.13
C TRP A 258 20.41 11.11 32.24
N THR A 259 20.67 10.45 31.11
CA THR A 259 21.33 9.13 31.08
C THR A 259 22.28 9.02 29.90
N LYS A 260 23.30 8.16 30.03
CA LYS A 260 24.19 7.75 28.94
C LYS A 260 23.90 6.34 28.43
N HIS A 261 23.32 5.50 29.28
CA HIS A 261 23.07 4.09 28.97
C HIS A 261 21.78 3.92 28.19
N ARG A 262 21.78 3.06 27.17
CA ARG A 262 20.58 2.66 26.44
C ARG A 262 19.52 1.99 27.33
N ASP A 263 18.25 2.33 27.10
CA ASP A 263 17.13 1.58 27.66
C ASP A 263 16.97 0.27 26.86
N ILE A 264 17.31 -0.85 27.50
CA ILE A 264 17.20 -2.20 26.92
C ILE A 264 15.75 -2.66 26.92
N GLU A 265 14.95 -2.25 27.91
CA GLU A 265 13.59 -2.75 28.10
C GLU A 265 12.59 -2.09 27.14
N ARG A 266 12.86 -0.84 26.74
CA ARG A 266 12.08 -0.04 25.77
C ARG A 266 10.58 -0.06 26.09
N THR A 267 10.24 0.04 27.36
CA THR A 267 8.85 0.05 27.85
C THR A 267 8.38 1.48 28.11
N LYS A 268 7.20 1.84 27.62
CA LYS A 268 6.54 3.10 27.96
C LYS A 268 6.22 3.10 29.46
N ARG A 269 6.49 4.19 30.17
CA ARG A 269 6.24 4.39 31.61
C ARG A 269 4.97 5.20 31.81
N TRP A 270 4.15 4.87 32.80
CA TRP A 270 2.96 5.65 33.12
C TRP A 270 3.36 7.00 33.72
N ASN A 271 3.05 8.11 33.04
CA ASN A 271 3.31 9.44 33.60
C ASN A 271 2.55 9.69 34.91
N THR A 272 1.39 9.06 35.06
CA THR A 272 0.55 9.13 36.27
C THR A 272 1.17 8.39 37.46
N LEU A 273 2.11 7.45 37.23
CA LEU A 273 2.82 6.67 38.24
C LEU A 273 4.27 7.13 38.48
N ARG A 274 4.67 8.28 37.93
CA ARG A 274 6.04 8.82 38.01
C ARG A 274 6.63 8.99 39.42
N TYR A 275 5.81 8.97 40.47
CA TYR A 275 6.28 9.08 41.85
C TYR A 275 6.74 7.73 42.43
N ILE A 276 6.51 6.62 41.73
CA ILE A 276 6.88 5.28 42.17
C ILE A 276 8.30 4.97 41.64
N GLU A 277 9.23 4.71 42.55
CA GLU A 277 10.63 4.44 42.25
C GLU A 277 10.85 2.94 42.01
N ASN A 278 10.60 2.39 40.80
CA ASN A 278 10.94 1.01 40.34
C ASN A 278 10.20 0.63 39.04
N ARG A 279 10.26 -0.65 38.62
CA ARG A 279 9.60 -1.20 37.41
C ARG A 279 8.08 -1.20 37.48
N ALA A 280 7.49 -1.00 38.66
CA ALA A 280 6.04 -0.89 38.81
C ALA A 280 5.42 0.32 38.07
N GLN A 281 6.24 1.28 37.62
CA GLN A 281 5.79 2.37 36.74
C GLN A 281 5.66 1.97 35.26
N LEU A 282 6.23 0.83 34.86
CA LEU A 282 6.24 0.40 33.46
C LEU A 282 4.84 -0.01 33.02
N SER A 283 4.46 0.39 31.81
CA SER A 283 3.24 -0.08 31.17
C SER A 283 3.48 -1.35 30.36
N LYS A 284 2.39 -1.97 29.90
CA LYS A 284 2.44 -3.07 28.93
C LYS A 284 2.84 -2.64 27.51
N TYR A 285 2.87 -1.34 27.23
CA TYR A 285 3.17 -0.80 25.89
C TYR A 285 4.68 -0.65 25.69
N LYS A 286 5.18 -1.12 24.55
CA LYS A 286 6.58 -0.99 24.15
C LYS A 286 6.79 0.23 23.25
N LEU A 287 7.99 0.78 23.27
CA LEU A 287 8.44 1.78 22.31
C LEU A 287 8.77 1.10 20.98
N ASP A 288 8.21 1.62 19.89
CA ASP A 288 8.39 1.04 18.56
C ASP A 288 9.88 1.03 18.16
N CYS A 289 10.29 -0.05 17.49
CA CYS A 289 11.62 -0.28 16.96
C CYS A 289 11.72 0.03 15.46
N ASP A 290 10.60 0.33 14.78
CA ASP A 290 10.62 0.80 13.40
C ASP A 290 11.02 2.28 13.34
N PHE A 291 12.27 2.54 12.93
CA PHE A 291 12.80 3.89 12.75
C PHE A 291 12.57 4.46 11.34
N MET A 292 12.20 3.61 10.37
CA MET A 292 11.90 4.04 9.00
C MET A 292 10.51 4.70 8.93
N GLY A 293 9.58 4.19 9.74
CA GLY A 293 8.22 4.72 9.91
C GLY A 293 8.11 6.03 10.69
N ILE A 294 9.22 6.60 11.17
CA ILE A 294 9.24 7.88 11.92
C ILE A 294 9.28 9.05 10.95
N LYS A 295 8.44 10.06 11.17
CA LYS A 295 8.48 11.31 10.39
C LYS A 295 9.67 12.12 10.88
N ASN A 296 10.71 12.20 10.06
CA ASN A 296 11.96 12.83 10.43
C ASN A 296 12.44 13.74 9.28
N GLU A 297 12.24 15.04 9.44
CA GLU A 297 12.66 16.07 8.48
C GLU A 297 14.19 16.23 8.42
N PHE A 298 14.90 15.71 9.42
CA PHE A 298 16.34 15.90 9.59
C PHE A 298 17.17 14.67 9.19
N LYS A 299 16.59 13.69 8.49
CA LYS A 299 17.27 12.46 8.04
C LYS A 299 18.60 12.71 7.31
N LYS A 300 18.72 13.83 6.57
CA LYS A 300 19.93 14.21 5.85
C LYS A 300 21.07 14.68 6.78
N GLN A 301 20.73 15.17 7.96
CA GLN A 301 21.67 15.72 8.94
C GLN A 301 22.09 14.69 9.99
N PHE A 302 21.20 13.74 10.35
CA PHE A 302 21.54 12.69 11.30
C PHE A 302 20.77 11.37 11.05
N ASP A 303 21.42 10.26 11.39
CA ASP A 303 20.83 8.92 11.39
C ASP A 303 20.32 8.56 12.78
N LEU A 304 18.99 8.62 12.97
CA LEU A 304 18.33 8.36 14.24
C LEU A 304 18.57 6.94 14.74
N ALA A 305 18.50 5.95 13.85
CA ALA A 305 18.59 4.54 14.21
C ALA A 305 19.96 4.20 14.82
N LYS A 306 21.03 4.74 14.23
CA LYS A 306 22.38 4.61 14.77
C LYS A 306 22.51 5.30 16.13
N LYS A 307 22.02 6.54 16.27
CA LYS A 307 22.17 7.30 17.53
C LYS A 307 21.40 6.69 18.69
N ILE A 308 20.18 6.19 18.46
CA ILE A 308 19.40 5.49 19.48
C ILE A 308 20.10 4.21 19.95
N SER A 309 20.89 3.57 19.08
CA SER A 309 21.64 2.36 19.40
C SER A 309 22.96 2.58 20.16
N GLN A 310 23.43 3.83 20.26
CA GLN A 310 24.70 4.21 20.89
C GLN A 310 24.49 4.74 22.32
N ASP A 311 25.47 4.52 23.20
CA ASP A 311 25.47 5.03 24.57
C ASP A 311 25.92 6.51 24.61
N ILE A 312 25.05 7.40 24.12
CA ILE A 312 25.24 8.85 24.05
C ILE A 312 24.40 9.54 25.14
N PRO A 313 24.87 10.65 25.74
CA PRO A 313 24.06 11.44 26.67
C PRO A 313 22.73 11.89 26.04
N ARG A 314 21.63 11.61 26.74
CA ARG A 314 20.27 12.00 26.35
C ARG A 314 19.42 12.27 27.58
N ILE A 315 18.32 12.99 27.38
CA ILE A 315 17.30 13.16 28.41
C ILE A 315 16.14 12.25 28.07
N GLU A 316 15.89 11.27 28.93
CA GLU A 316 14.91 10.21 28.72
C GLU A 316 13.70 10.41 29.64
N TRP A 317 12.51 10.43 29.03
CA TRP A 317 11.23 10.32 29.74
C TRP A 317 10.62 8.94 29.56
N ASN A 318 10.61 8.42 28.31
CA ASN A 318 9.92 7.20 27.89
C ASN A 318 8.51 7.10 28.49
N SER A 319 7.80 8.23 28.58
CA SER A 319 6.61 8.39 29.42
C SER A 319 5.35 8.57 28.57
N LEU A 320 4.27 7.89 28.98
CA LEU A 320 2.98 7.83 28.31
C LEU A 320 1.91 8.56 29.14
N ILE A 321 1.13 9.40 28.46
CA ILE A 321 -0.15 9.93 28.94
C ILE A 321 -1.25 9.37 28.05
N ARG A 322 -2.30 8.85 28.69
CA ARG A 322 -3.55 8.43 28.04
C ARG A 322 -4.69 9.29 28.55
N CYS A 323 -5.55 9.80 27.68
CA CYS A 323 -6.75 10.54 28.07
C CYS A 323 -7.91 10.32 27.10
N VAL A 324 -9.10 10.73 27.53
CA VAL A 324 -10.34 10.66 26.75
C VAL A 324 -10.56 11.97 26.01
N ILE A 325 -10.88 11.84 24.72
CA ILE A 325 -11.24 12.98 23.87
C ILE A 325 -12.66 12.78 23.36
N TRP A 326 -13.52 13.73 23.68
CA TRP A 326 -14.92 13.77 23.26
C TRP A 326 -15.06 14.37 21.86
N ASP A 327 -16.21 14.19 21.23
CA ASP A 327 -16.47 14.60 19.85
C ASP A 327 -16.08 16.06 19.53
N LYS A 328 -16.44 17.01 20.43
CA LYS A 328 -16.01 18.41 20.29
C LYS A 328 -14.49 18.58 20.26
N GLY A 329 -13.78 17.90 21.17
CA GLY A 329 -12.33 17.90 21.21
C GLY A 329 -11.71 17.26 19.96
N LEU A 330 -12.30 16.17 19.44
CA LEU A 330 -11.86 15.54 18.19
C LEU A 330 -12.01 16.50 17.01
N GLN A 331 -13.12 17.23 16.92
CA GLN A 331 -13.32 18.22 15.88
C GLN A 331 -12.32 19.37 15.99
N THR A 332 -12.10 19.92 17.19
CA THR A 332 -11.09 20.97 17.41
C THR A 332 -9.68 20.50 17.05
N ILE A 333 -9.32 19.25 17.38
CA ILE A 333 -8.02 18.68 16.99
C ILE A 333 -7.89 18.59 15.46
N ARG A 334 -8.93 18.09 14.77
CA ARG A 334 -8.92 18.03 13.30
C ARG A 334 -8.76 19.42 12.69
N ASP A 335 -9.50 20.41 13.19
CA ASP A 335 -9.45 21.78 12.70
C ASP A 335 -8.09 22.43 12.97
N HIS A 336 -7.51 22.18 14.16
CA HIS A 336 -6.18 22.67 14.53
C HIS A 336 -5.09 22.08 13.63
N ILE A 337 -5.07 20.76 13.43
CA ILE A 337 -4.09 20.09 12.55
C ILE A 337 -4.28 20.54 11.10
N THR A 338 -5.52 20.71 10.62
CA THR A 338 -5.79 21.16 9.24
C THR A 338 -5.28 22.59 9.02
N LYS A 339 -5.42 23.46 10.02
CA LYS A 339 -5.01 24.86 9.94
C LYS A 339 -3.50 25.06 10.09
N TYR A 340 -2.88 24.39 11.05
CA TYR A 340 -1.48 24.66 11.44
C TYR A 340 -0.50 23.56 11.08
N LYS A 341 -0.95 22.31 10.86
CA LYS A 341 -0.15 21.06 10.66
C LYS A 341 0.74 20.66 11.85
N LEU A 342 1.26 21.64 12.58
CA LEU A 342 2.20 21.51 13.68
C LEU A 342 1.49 21.39 15.03
N TRP A 343 2.10 20.64 15.95
CA TRP A 343 1.66 20.45 17.32
C TRP A 343 2.70 21.00 18.31
N PRO A 344 2.30 21.72 19.36
CA PRO A 344 3.24 22.33 20.31
C PRO A 344 3.80 21.33 21.32
N PHE A 345 5.11 21.44 21.54
CA PHE A 345 5.78 20.93 22.73
C PHE A 345 6.62 22.04 23.37
N GLN A 346 6.64 22.11 24.69
CA GLN A 346 7.47 23.03 25.47
C GLN A 346 8.29 22.26 26.50
N PHE A 347 9.48 22.75 26.80
CA PHE A 347 10.39 22.13 27.77
C PHE A 347 10.87 23.15 28.78
N GLU A 348 10.81 22.79 30.06
CA GLU A 348 11.30 23.61 31.17
C GLU A 348 12.53 22.93 31.78
N ILE A 349 13.63 23.69 31.89
CA ILE A 349 14.87 23.28 32.54
C ILE A 349 15.06 24.13 33.79
N THR A 350 15.19 23.46 34.93
CA THR A 350 15.37 24.12 36.23
C THR A 350 16.58 23.55 36.97
N THR A 351 17.36 24.40 37.65
CA THR A 351 18.49 23.96 38.46
C THR A 351 18.01 23.14 39.67
N ALA A 352 18.64 22.00 39.96
CA ALA A 352 18.37 21.27 41.19
C ALA A 352 18.96 22.04 42.39
N ASN A 353 18.10 22.53 43.29
CA ASN A 353 18.53 23.22 44.51
C ASN A 353 19.55 22.38 45.31
N SER A 354 20.74 22.90 45.54
CA SER A 354 21.65 22.41 46.58
C SER A 354 21.10 22.76 47.97
N PRO A 355 21.30 21.93 49.01
CA PRO A 355 20.83 22.23 50.35
C PRO A 355 21.92 23.02 51.08
N VAL A 356 22.02 24.33 50.91
CA VAL A 356 22.85 25.15 51.79
C VAL A 356 22.09 26.39 52.24
N LYS A 357 21.95 26.51 53.56
CA LYS A 357 21.47 27.70 54.25
C LYS A 357 22.42 28.87 53.94
N PHE A 358 22.02 29.76 53.03
CA PHE A 358 22.47 31.14 53.05
C PHE A 358 21.30 32.07 52.74
N LYS A 359 21.10 33.05 53.63
CA LYS A 359 20.20 34.18 53.41
C LYS A 359 20.84 35.06 52.33
N ASN A 360 20.33 34.99 51.10
CA ASN A 360 20.05 36.13 50.21
C ASN A 360 19.54 35.57 48.87
N GLU A 361 18.49 36.22 48.36
CA GLU A 361 17.68 35.81 47.21
C GLU A 361 18.50 35.65 45.92
N LEU A 362 18.51 34.44 45.36
CA LEU A 362 18.74 34.17 43.94
C LEU A 362 17.66 33.16 43.52
N SER A 363 16.66 33.66 42.80
CA SER A 363 15.61 32.86 42.15
C SER A 363 16.24 31.79 41.27
N ALA A 364 15.73 30.56 41.35
CA ALA A 364 16.16 29.48 40.45
C ALA A 364 15.95 29.94 39.00
N ARG A 365 17.04 29.99 38.20
CA ARG A 365 16.97 30.31 36.77
C ARG A 365 16.15 29.21 36.07
N LYS A 366 15.01 29.59 35.49
CA LYS A 366 14.15 28.73 34.69
C LYS A 366 14.40 29.05 33.22
N GLN A 367 14.82 28.05 32.45
CA GLN A 367 14.97 28.19 31.01
C GLN A 367 13.84 27.43 30.31
N LEU A 368 13.24 28.08 29.31
CA LEU A 368 12.14 27.54 28.53
C LEU A 368 12.57 27.34 27.09
N TYR A 369 12.13 26.22 26.53
CA TYR A 369 12.36 25.84 25.15
C TYR A 369 11.05 25.39 24.51
N GLN A 370 10.99 25.42 23.19
CA GLN A 370 9.81 25.04 22.41
C GLN A 370 10.19 24.15 21.23
N CYS A 371 9.25 23.32 20.80
CA CYS A 371 9.39 22.42 19.68
C CYS A 371 8.07 22.34 18.92
N TYR A 372 8.16 22.24 17.60
CA TYR A 372 7.03 22.11 16.69
C TYR A 372 7.12 20.74 16.02
N ILE A 373 6.05 19.96 16.09
CA ILE A 373 6.01 18.60 15.54
C ILE A 373 4.90 18.53 14.50
N ASP A 374 5.23 18.16 13.26
CA ASP A 374 4.20 17.94 12.23
C ASP A 374 3.48 16.61 12.47
N ILE A 375 2.18 16.70 12.74
CA ILE A 375 1.30 15.55 13.02
C ILE A 375 0.19 15.41 11.97
N SER A 376 0.35 16.07 10.82
CA SER A 376 -0.63 16.07 9.72
C SER A 376 -0.97 14.68 9.19
N GLU A 377 -0.08 13.69 9.38
CA GLU A 377 -0.29 12.29 8.99
C GLU A 377 -1.51 11.65 9.67
N LEU A 378 -1.92 12.16 10.83
CA LEU A 378 -3.13 11.70 11.52
C LEU A 378 -4.42 12.05 10.76
N LEU A 379 -4.36 13.01 9.84
CA LEU A 379 -5.48 13.32 8.93
C LEU A 379 -5.55 12.34 7.74
N PHE A 380 -4.51 11.52 7.52
CA PHE A 380 -4.55 10.49 6.48
C PHE A 380 -5.57 9.41 6.86
N PRO A 381 -6.56 9.08 6.00
CA PRO A 381 -7.67 8.26 6.45
C PRO A 381 -7.24 6.83 6.82
N GLY A 382 -7.69 6.37 7.98
CA GLY A 382 -7.35 5.07 8.57
C GLY A 382 -6.09 5.07 9.43
N ARG A 383 -5.34 6.17 9.49
CA ARG A 383 -4.15 6.26 10.34
C ARG A 383 -4.54 6.55 11.80
N THR A 384 -3.96 5.77 12.71
CA THR A 384 -4.18 5.89 14.15
C THR A 384 -3.01 6.53 14.88
N SER A 385 -1.78 6.39 14.40
CA SER A 385 -0.58 6.90 15.06
C SER A 385 0.36 7.68 14.15
N CYS A 386 1.04 8.66 14.73
CA CYS A 386 2.11 9.43 14.12
C CYS A 386 3.27 9.58 15.11
N ARG A 387 4.39 8.93 14.77
CA ARG A 387 5.65 9.06 15.49
C ARG A 387 6.56 9.99 14.71
N ALA A 388 6.95 11.10 15.32
CA ALA A 388 7.61 12.20 14.64
C ALA A 388 8.78 12.76 15.46
N VAL A 389 9.70 13.41 14.74
CA VAL A 389 10.86 14.10 15.31
C VAL A 389 10.69 15.60 15.15
N GLY A 390 10.96 16.36 16.20
CA GLY A 390 11.02 17.81 16.15
C GLY A 390 12.34 18.36 16.68
N GLN A 391 12.78 19.51 16.17
CA GLN A 391 13.96 20.22 16.68
C GLN A 391 13.57 21.14 17.84
N LEU A 392 14.50 21.30 18.80
CA LEU A 392 14.36 22.21 19.93
C LEU A 392 14.77 23.64 19.55
N TYR A 393 13.97 24.62 19.96
CA TYR A 393 14.19 26.05 19.76
C TYR A 393 14.14 26.81 21.08
N THR A 394 14.75 27.99 21.14
CA THR A 394 14.55 28.93 22.25
C THR A 394 13.08 29.39 22.31
N TYR A 395 12.58 29.61 23.53
CA TYR A 395 11.19 30.00 23.72
C TYR A 395 10.91 31.42 23.24
N ASN A 396 9.88 31.57 22.40
CA ASN A 396 9.34 32.86 21.96
C ASN A 396 7.83 32.77 21.85
N SER A 397 7.11 33.62 22.60
CA SER A 397 5.65 33.64 22.61
C SER A 397 5.02 34.15 21.32
N ILE A 398 5.71 35.01 20.57
CA ILE A 398 5.20 35.58 19.31
C ILE A 398 5.23 34.50 18.20
N ASP A 399 6.31 33.74 18.12
CA ASP A 399 6.40 32.65 17.14
C ASP A 399 5.38 31.53 17.43
N LEU A 400 5.07 31.29 18.71
CA LEU A 400 4.06 30.31 19.12
C LEU A 400 2.66 30.72 18.64
N SER A 401 2.31 32.00 18.77
CA SER A 401 1.00 32.50 18.36
C SER A 401 0.87 32.58 16.84
N GLU A 402 1.92 33.00 16.13
CA GLU A 402 1.95 33.03 14.66
C GLU A 402 1.85 31.62 14.05
N LYS A 403 2.64 30.66 14.56
CA LYS A 403 2.71 29.30 13.98
C LYS A 403 1.60 28.36 14.42
N LEU A 404 0.99 28.57 15.59
CA LEU A 404 0.04 27.61 16.18
C LEU A 404 -1.26 28.23 16.71
N GLY A 405 -1.37 29.57 16.76
CA GLY A 405 -2.53 30.28 17.29
C GLY A 405 -2.69 30.17 18.81
N ILE A 406 -1.62 29.90 19.56
CA ILE A 406 -1.64 29.73 21.01
C ILE A 406 -0.81 30.83 21.66
N ASP A 407 -1.40 31.57 22.59
CA ASP A 407 -0.74 32.71 23.26
C ASP A 407 -0.19 32.35 24.66
N GLN A 408 -0.59 31.20 25.22
CA GLN A 408 -0.31 30.85 26.61
C GLN A 408 0.81 29.82 26.75
N ASN A 409 1.72 30.07 27.69
CA ASN A 409 2.74 29.11 28.11
C ASN A 409 2.10 27.95 28.89
N ILE A 410 2.46 26.71 28.53
CA ILE A 410 1.90 25.47 29.08
C ILE A 410 2.19 25.34 30.60
N PHE A 411 3.30 25.93 31.08
CA PHE A 411 3.74 25.83 32.47
C PHE A 411 3.24 26.95 33.40
N ILE A 412 2.60 28.02 32.88
CA ILE A 412 2.16 29.18 33.71
C ILE A 412 0.94 28.86 34.61
N LEU A 413 0.12 27.86 34.26
CA LEU A 413 -1.09 27.48 35.00
C LEU A 413 -0.84 26.78 36.36
N GLU A 414 0.42 26.50 36.74
CA GLU A 414 0.75 25.90 38.05
C GLU A 414 0.62 26.89 39.24
N LEU A 415 0.61 28.21 39.01
CA LEU A 415 0.63 29.20 40.09
C LEU A 415 -0.75 29.53 40.68
N SER A 416 -1.83 29.46 39.89
CA SER A 416 -3.15 29.95 40.32
C SER A 416 -3.97 28.98 41.17
N ARG A 417 -3.67 27.66 41.16
CA ARG A 417 -4.40 26.68 41.99
C ARG A 417 -3.96 26.64 43.46
N LYS A 418 -2.73 27.06 43.78
CA LYS A 418 -2.26 27.11 45.19
C LYS A 418 -2.76 28.34 45.94
N GLU A 419 -3.02 29.45 45.27
CA GLU A 419 -3.48 30.69 45.92
C GLU A 419 -4.99 30.73 46.22
N LEU A 420 -5.79 29.88 45.56
CA LEU A 420 -7.24 29.85 45.74
C LEU A 420 -7.71 29.13 47.01
N LYS A 421 -6.84 28.34 47.68
CA LYS A 421 -7.20 27.65 48.93
C LYS A 421 -6.86 28.41 50.22
N GLU A 422 -6.14 29.53 50.12
CA GLU A 422 -5.75 30.34 51.29
C GLU A 422 -6.53 31.66 51.44
N LYS A 423 -7.38 32.03 50.47
CA LYS A 423 -8.12 33.31 50.47
C LYS A 423 -9.53 33.29 51.07
N ASP A 424 -10.01 32.18 51.63
CA ASP A 424 -11.34 32.10 52.26
C ASP A 424 -11.37 32.32 53.78
N LYS A 425 -10.24 32.66 54.41
CA LYS A 425 -10.19 33.04 55.83
C LYS A 425 -9.38 34.30 56.08
N LYS A 426 -9.89 35.44 55.62
CA LYS A 426 -9.74 36.79 56.24
C LYS A 426 -10.20 37.85 55.24
N ASN A 427 -11.48 38.17 55.26
CA ASN A 427 -11.99 39.41 54.65
C ASN A 427 -12.64 40.24 55.74
N LYS A 428 -11.89 41.25 56.23
CA LYS A 428 -12.45 42.51 56.71
C LYS A 428 -11.34 43.56 56.88
N VAL A 429 -11.58 44.69 56.22
CA VAL A 429 -11.01 46.03 56.42
C VAL A 429 -9.82 46.45 55.52
N GLU A 430 -10.21 47.32 54.59
CA GLU A 430 -9.53 48.51 54.06
C GLU A 430 -8.60 48.47 52.84
N LYS A 431 -8.85 49.51 52.04
CA LYS A 431 -8.31 49.84 50.73
C LYS A 431 -6.98 50.57 50.85
N SER A 432 -6.21 50.38 49.76
CA SER A 432 -5.28 51.33 49.14
C SER A 432 -3.78 51.15 49.40
N LYS A 433 -3.07 51.20 48.26
CA LYS A 433 -1.64 51.38 48.00
C LYS A 433 -0.76 50.11 47.89
N ASN A 434 -0.22 49.98 46.69
CA ASN A 434 1.03 49.35 46.27
C ASN A 434 1.41 48.01 46.93
N SER A 435 1.30 46.95 46.14
CA SER A 435 2.14 45.76 46.31
C SER A 435 2.61 45.28 44.94
N GLN A 436 3.89 45.57 44.65
CA GLN A 436 4.69 44.83 43.68
C GLN A 436 4.63 43.35 44.07
N SER A 437 4.08 42.51 43.18
CA SER A 437 4.25 41.07 43.26
C SER A 437 5.45 40.70 42.39
N ASN A 438 6.54 40.28 43.05
CA ASN A 438 7.73 39.70 42.44
C ASN A 438 7.35 38.54 41.52
N GLN A 439 7.33 38.80 40.20
CA GLN A 439 7.39 37.76 39.19
C GLN A 439 8.86 37.43 38.95
N SER A 440 9.23 36.16 39.08
CA SER A 440 10.53 35.67 38.64
C SER A 440 10.69 35.98 37.15
N GLU A 441 11.67 36.82 36.81
CA GLU A 441 11.98 37.22 35.43
C GLU A 441 12.24 35.98 34.57
N ILE A 442 11.31 35.68 33.66
CA ILE A 442 11.56 34.84 32.50
C ILE A 442 12.30 35.75 31.51
N GLU A 443 13.51 35.38 31.08
CA GLU A 443 14.20 36.07 30.00
C GLU A 443 13.40 35.90 28.70
N ILE A 444 12.46 36.81 28.45
CA ILE A 444 11.78 36.95 27.17
C ILE A 444 12.81 37.54 26.22
N ILE A 445 13.47 36.67 25.45
CA ILE A 445 14.36 37.11 24.37
C ILE A 445 13.48 37.81 23.33
N LYS A 446 13.68 39.13 23.15
CA LYS A 446 13.05 39.88 22.07
C LYS A 446 13.80 39.57 20.77
N GLY A 447 13.40 38.52 20.07
CA GLY A 447 13.95 38.05 18.80
C GLY A 447 13.17 36.84 18.25
N GLN A 448 13.48 36.40 17.02
CA GLN A 448 12.96 35.14 16.48
C GLN A 448 13.54 33.95 17.26
N SER A 449 12.78 32.86 17.39
CA SER A 449 13.24 31.63 18.05
C SER A 449 14.43 31.01 17.32
N GLU A 450 15.49 30.73 18.07
CA GLU A 450 16.76 30.23 17.53
C GLU A 450 16.82 28.69 17.65
N PRO A 451 17.18 27.97 16.58
CA PRO A 451 17.36 26.52 16.62
C PRO A 451 18.57 26.12 17.48
N ILE A 452 18.40 25.05 18.25
CA ILE A 452 19.45 24.54 19.14
C ILE A 452 20.21 23.41 18.46
N PHE A 453 21.53 23.49 18.59
CA PHE A 453 22.48 22.51 18.07
C PHE A 453 23.41 22.03 19.19
N ASN A 454 23.97 20.84 19.01
CA ASN A 454 25.10 20.37 19.81
C ASN A 454 26.42 21.01 19.32
N GLU A 455 27.51 20.71 20.01
CA GLU A 455 28.84 21.25 19.69
C GLU A 455 29.39 20.81 18.33
N ASN A 456 28.87 19.69 17.80
CA ASN A 456 29.23 19.18 16.48
C ASN A 456 28.40 19.80 15.35
N GLY A 457 27.52 20.77 15.66
CA GLY A 457 26.64 21.43 14.69
C GLY A 457 25.40 20.61 14.28
N GLU A 458 25.08 19.54 15.00
CA GLU A 458 23.90 18.70 14.76
C GLU A 458 22.70 19.18 15.59
N PRO A 459 21.46 19.12 15.06
CA PRO A 459 20.28 19.64 15.77
C PRO A 459 19.95 18.82 17.02
N THR A 460 19.56 19.50 18.09
CA THR A 460 18.96 18.88 19.29
C THR A 460 17.50 18.52 19.00
N ILE A 461 17.15 17.24 19.13
CA ILE A 461 15.86 16.71 18.65
C ILE A 461 15.10 15.96 19.73
N ILE A 462 13.77 15.98 19.66
CA ILE A 462 12.87 15.17 20.47
C ILE A 462 12.17 14.13 19.60
N VAL A 463 12.02 12.91 20.11
CA VAL A 463 11.14 11.88 19.53
C VAL A 463 9.85 11.81 20.34
N VAL A 464 8.72 11.96 19.65
CA VAL A 464 7.38 11.92 20.22
C VAL A 464 6.50 10.99 19.40
N ASP A 465 5.57 10.31 20.07
CA ASP A 465 4.58 9.42 19.47
C ASP A 465 3.18 9.82 19.92
N ILE A 466 2.31 10.13 18.96
CA ILE A 466 0.91 10.51 19.18
C ILE A 466 0.01 9.43 18.55
N GLU A 467 -0.86 8.83 19.35
CA GLU A 467 -1.71 7.73 18.92
C GLU A 467 -3.16 7.97 19.33
N PHE A 468 -4.08 7.53 18.49
CA PHE A 468 -5.51 7.43 18.76
C PHE A 468 -5.93 5.96 18.69
N TYR A 469 -6.90 5.56 19.51
CA TYR A 469 -7.44 4.19 19.43
C TYR A 469 -8.21 3.96 18.12
N GLU A 470 -9.13 4.87 17.79
CA GLU A 470 -9.76 4.94 16.46
C GLU A 470 -9.12 6.03 15.60
N PRO A 471 -9.04 5.87 14.27
CA PRO A 471 -8.42 6.88 13.41
C PRO A 471 -9.23 8.19 13.41
N LEU A 472 -8.54 9.34 13.43
CA LEU A 472 -9.20 10.65 13.38
C LEU A 472 -10.09 10.81 12.15
N VAL A 473 -9.66 10.25 11.01
CA VAL A 473 -10.42 10.19 9.77
C VAL A 473 -10.66 8.73 9.41
N THR A 474 -11.92 8.30 9.39
CA THR A 474 -12.28 6.91 9.10
C THR A 474 -11.95 6.55 7.65
N CYS A 475 -11.30 5.40 7.44
CA CYS A 475 -11.07 4.86 6.10
C CYS A 475 -12.32 4.12 5.59
N LYS A 476 -12.88 4.57 4.46
CA LYS A 476 -14.07 3.96 3.82
C LYS A 476 -13.78 3.32 2.46
N ILE A 477 -12.50 3.07 2.16
CA ILE A 477 -12.03 2.61 0.83
C ILE A 477 -12.77 1.37 0.34
N GLU A 478 -12.96 0.34 1.19
CA GLU A 478 -13.60 -0.90 0.74
C GLU A 478 -15.04 -0.67 0.27
N LYS A 479 -15.82 0.13 1.02
CA LYS A 479 -17.21 0.48 0.66
C LYS A 479 -17.26 1.39 -0.56
N ASP A 480 -16.39 2.40 -0.62
CA ASP A 480 -16.35 3.36 -1.71
C ASP A 480 -15.90 2.71 -3.03
N PHE A 481 -14.91 1.82 -2.96
CA PHE A 481 -14.40 1.05 -4.10
C PHE A 481 -15.40 0.01 -4.59
N THR A 482 -16.01 -0.77 -3.69
CA THR A 482 -17.04 -1.73 -4.07
C THR A 482 -18.25 -1.03 -4.69
N TYR A 483 -18.71 0.06 -4.09
CA TYR A 483 -19.78 0.88 -4.65
C TYR A 483 -19.43 1.40 -6.05
N LEU A 484 -18.22 1.94 -6.25
CA LEU A 484 -17.81 2.44 -7.56
C LEU A 484 -17.69 1.34 -8.62
N ILE A 485 -17.10 0.19 -8.27
CA ILE A 485 -17.04 -0.97 -9.17
C ILE A 485 -18.46 -1.43 -9.52
N ASP A 486 -19.33 -1.59 -8.53
CA ASP A 486 -20.70 -2.05 -8.77
C ASP A 486 -21.51 -1.03 -9.59
N GLU A 487 -21.33 0.28 -9.36
CA GLU A 487 -21.94 1.34 -10.18
C GLU A 487 -21.47 1.24 -11.64
N ILE A 488 -20.17 1.03 -11.86
CA ILE A 488 -19.59 0.87 -13.20
C ILE A 488 -20.09 -0.43 -13.85
N MET A 489 -20.16 -1.53 -13.10
CA MET A 489 -20.64 -2.82 -13.59
C MET A 489 -22.14 -2.80 -13.92
N PHE A 490 -22.96 -2.03 -13.20
CA PHE A 490 -24.40 -1.93 -13.44
C PHE A 490 -24.74 -1.14 -14.71
N LYS A 491 -23.89 -0.19 -15.11
CA LYS A 491 -24.05 0.61 -16.35
C LYS A 491 -23.70 -0.19 -17.61
N ILE A 492 -23.03 -1.33 -17.48
CA ILE A 492 -22.75 -2.20 -18.62
C ILE A 492 -23.98 -3.07 -18.83
N PRO A 493 -24.68 -2.98 -19.97
CA PRO A 493 -25.81 -3.85 -20.22
C PRO A 493 -25.30 -5.29 -20.14
N LYS A 494 -25.84 -6.08 -19.21
CA LYS A 494 -25.67 -7.53 -19.22
C LYS A 494 -26.07 -7.97 -20.62
N LYS A 495 -25.10 -8.22 -21.51
CA LYS A 495 -25.36 -8.95 -22.74
C LYS A 495 -26.05 -10.22 -22.26
N LYS A 496 -27.32 -10.41 -22.63
CA LYS A 496 -27.95 -11.74 -22.51
C LYS A 496 -26.90 -12.69 -23.05
N PRO A 497 -26.51 -13.75 -22.31
CA PRO A 497 -25.40 -14.60 -22.74
C PRO A 497 -25.67 -14.95 -24.20
N PRO A 498 -24.86 -14.47 -25.17
CA PRO A 498 -24.99 -14.96 -26.52
C PRO A 498 -24.85 -16.47 -26.36
N TYR A 499 -25.80 -17.23 -26.91
CA TYR A 499 -25.68 -18.68 -26.91
C TYR A 499 -24.25 -19.01 -27.36
N ILE A 500 -23.48 -19.68 -26.51
CA ILE A 500 -22.00 -19.77 -26.57
C ILE A 500 -21.51 -20.52 -27.82
N TYR A 501 -22.42 -21.02 -28.63
CA TYR A 501 -22.12 -21.84 -29.79
C TYR A 501 -22.44 -21.07 -31.07
N SER A 502 -21.49 -20.99 -31.98
CA SER A 502 -21.81 -20.75 -33.39
C SER A 502 -22.59 -21.95 -33.92
N SER A 503 -23.37 -21.78 -35.00
CA SER A 503 -24.09 -22.90 -35.63
C SER A 503 -23.19 -24.12 -35.88
N LYS A 504 -21.91 -23.88 -36.22
CA LYS A 504 -20.91 -24.94 -36.40
C LYS A 504 -20.56 -25.66 -35.10
N VAL A 505 -20.41 -24.95 -33.98
CA VAL A 505 -20.08 -25.58 -32.69
C VAL A 505 -21.28 -26.36 -32.14
N ALA A 506 -22.51 -25.88 -32.33
CA ALA A 506 -23.70 -26.64 -31.97
C ALA A 506 -23.83 -27.93 -32.81
N GLU A 507 -23.50 -27.86 -34.11
CA GLU A 507 -23.40 -29.02 -35.00
C GLU A 507 -22.33 -30.01 -34.53
N GLU A 508 -21.12 -29.53 -34.22
CA GLU A 508 -20.03 -30.36 -33.69
C GLU A 508 -20.39 -31.02 -32.37
N GLN A 509 -21.05 -30.31 -31.45
CA GLN A 509 -21.49 -30.88 -30.19
C GLN A 509 -22.59 -31.93 -30.35
N TYR A 510 -23.46 -31.77 -31.34
CA TYR A 510 -24.45 -32.78 -31.71
C TYR A 510 -23.75 -34.00 -32.32
N LYS A 511 -22.83 -33.80 -33.27
CA LYS A 511 -22.01 -34.87 -33.86
C LYS A 511 -21.24 -35.64 -32.79
N HIS A 512 -20.48 -34.95 -31.93
CA HIS A 512 -19.74 -35.55 -30.81
C HIS A 512 -20.66 -36.31 -29.84
N CYS A 513 -21.87 -35.81 -29.62
CA CYS A 513 -22.87 -36.53 -28.83
C CYS A 513 -23.25 -37.84 -29.51
N ILE A 514 -23.60 -37.81 -30.81
CA ILE A 514 -23.89 -39.02 -31.59
C ILE A 514 -22.69 -39.98 -31.59
N GLN A 515 -21.46 -39.46 -31.63
CA GLN A 515 -20.25 -40.29 -31.63
C GLN A 515 -20.05 -41.03 -30.32
N LYS A 516 -20.08 -40.32 -29.19
CA LYS A 516 -20.04 -40.95 -27.86
C LYS A 516 -21.19 -41.91 -27.63
N LEU A 517 -22.37 -41.60 -28.16
CA LEU A 517 -23.52 -42.49 -28.09
C LEU A 517 -23.27 -43.78 -28.87
N ALA A 518 -22.71 -43.69 -30.08
CA ALA A 518 -22.35 -44.85 -30.89
C ALA A 518 -21.26 -45.70 -30.21
N GLU A 519 -20.25 -45.07 -29.59
CA GLU A 519 -19.20 -45.74 -28.81
C GLU A 519 -19.79 -46.52 -27.63
N VAL A 520 -20.60 -45.87 -26.79
CA VAL A 520 -21.28 -46.51 -25.64
C VAL A 520 -22.17 -47.66 -26.09
N LEU A 521 -22.89 -47.50 -27.21
CA LEU A 521 -23.76 -48.56 -27.75
C LEU A 521 -22.97 -49.70 -28.39
N THR A 522 -21.81 -49.45 -28.99
CA THR A 522 -20.97 -50.49 -29.63
C THR A 522 -20.07 -51.23 -28.65
N GLU A 523 -19.62 -50.59 -27.56
CA GLU A 523 -18.92 -51.28 -26.46
C GLU A 523 -19.85 -52.23 -25.70
N SER A 524 -21.14 -51.89 -25.58
CA SER A 524 -22.06 -52.58 -24.69
C SER A 524 -22.84 -53.74 -25.30
N TYR A 525 -22.86 -53.94 -26.64
CA TYR A 525 -23.63 -55.03 -27.26
C TYR A 525 -22.99 -55.54 -28.58
N ARG A 526 -22.71 -56.84 -28.67
CA ARG A 526 -22.26 -57.52 -29.91
C ARG A 526 -23.28 -58.48 -30.53
N ASP A 527 -24.38 -58.87 -29.87
CA ASP A 527 -25.34 -59.85 -30.44
C ASP A 527 -26.83 -59.49 -30.22
N GLU A 528 -27.65 -59.83 -31.22
CA GLU A 528 -29.12 -59.76 -31.40
C GLU A 528 -29.92 -58.45 -31.12
N ILE A 529 -30.55 -57.95 -32.19
CA ILE A 529 -31.26 -56.66 -32.33
C ILE A 529 -32.56 -56.56 -31.51
N THR A 530 -33.23 -57.68 -31.21
CA THR A 530 -34.56 -57.69 -30.58
C THR A 530 -34.51 -57.47 -29.06
N CYS A 531 -33.43 -57.87 -28.38
CA CYS A 531 -33.19 -57.60 -26.95
C CYS A 531 -32.69 -56.17 -26.66
N PHE A 532 -32.24 -55.45 -27.69
CA PHE A 532 -31.57 -54.15 -27.57
C PHE A 532 -32.45 -53.05 -26.96
N LYS A 533 -33.70 -52.88 -27.44
CA LYS A 533 -34.60 -51.86 -26.89
C LYS A 533 -34.90 -52.13 -25.41
N GLN A 534 -35.18 -53.39 -25.04
CA GLN A 534 -35.47 -53.75 -23.66
C GLN A 534 -34.26 -53.57 -22.73
N TYR A 535 -33.05 -53.91 -23.21
CA TYR A 535 -31.81 -53.67 -22.49
C TYR A 535 -31.57 -52.18 -22.23
N LEU A 536 -31.75 -51.32 -23.24
CA LEU A 536 -31.56 -49.88 -23.10
C LEU A 536 -32.55 -49.22 -22.13
N TYR A 537 -33.80 -49.72 -22.07
CA TYR A 537 -34.77 -49.27 -21.06
C TYR A 537 -34.41 -49.76 -19.66
N LYS A 538 -33.98 -51.02 -19.50
CA LYS A 538 -33.60 -51.61 -18.20
C LYS A 538 -32.34 -50.96 -17.60
N THR A 539 -31.35 -50.66 -18.42
CA THR A 539 -30.09 -50.05 -17.98
C THR A 539 -30.19 -48.54 -17.75
N GLY A 540 -31.35 -47.92 -18.06
CA GLY A 540 -31.54 -46.47 -17.98
C GLY A 540 -30.76 -45.69 -19.05
N VAL A 541 -29.97 -46.37 -19.90
CA VAL A 541 -29.19 -45.76 -20.97
C VAL A 541 -30.10 -45.04 -21.95
N TYR A 542 -31.23 -45.63 -22.37
CA TYR A 542 -32.20 -44.96 -23.26
C TYR A 542 -32.68 -43.61 -22.70
N LEU A 543 -32.99 -43.56 -21.39
CA LEU A 543 -33.42 -42.35 -20.71
C LEU A 543 -32.30 -41.30 -20.67
N ASN A 544 -31.07 -41.73 -20.43
CA ASN A 544 -29.90 -40.84 -20.41
C ASN A 544 -29.58 -40.26 -21.79
N ILE A 545 -29.62 -41.11 -22.83
CA ILE A 545 -29.46 -40.72 -24.24
C ILE A 545 -30.54 -39.70 -24.63
N ARG A 546 -31.80 -40.02 -24.33
CA ARG A 546 -32.93 -39.13 -24.60
C ARG A 546 -32.80 -37.79 -23.89
N ASN A 547 -32.36 -37.76 -22.63
CA ASN A 547 -32.19 -36.52 -21.88
C ASN A 547 -31.04 -35.67 -22.44
N THR A 548 -29.94 -36.29 -22.84
CA THR A 548 -28.78 -35.59 -23.40
C THR A 548 -29.11 -34.97 -24.76
N LEU A 549 -29.80 -35.72 -25.63
CA LEU A 549 -30.27 -35.21 -26.93
C LEU A 549 -31.36 -34.15 -26.77
N ARG A 550 -32.28 -34.31 -25.80
CA ARG A 550 -33.35 -33.34 -25.52
C ARG A 550 -32.80 -31.97 -25.12
N MET A 551 -31.64 -31.90 -24.49
CA MET A 551 -30.99 -30.62 -24.15
C MET A 551 -30.31 -29.96 -25.35
N LYS A 552 -29.72 -30.75 -26.26
CA LYS A 552 -28.87 -30.24 -27.35
C LYS A 552 -29.63 -29.95 -28.64
N ILE A 553 -30.65 -30.74 -28.97
CA ILE A 553 -31.42 -30.60 -30.22
C ILE A 553 -32.16 -29.26 -30.32
N PRO A 554 -32.85 -28.76 -29.27
CA PRO A 554 -33.54 -27.47 -29.35
C PRO A 554 -32.56 -26.32 -29.64
N ILE A 555 -31.36 -26.37 -29.07
CA ILE A 555 -30.30 -25.37 -29.28
C ILE A 555 -29.84 -25.38 -30.75
N LEU A 556 -29.60 -26.56 -31.32
CA LEU A 556 -29.22 -26.73 -32.72
C LEU A 556 -30.31 -26.22 -33.69
N ILE A 557 -31.56 -26.58 -33.41
CA ILE A 557 -32.70 -26.20 -34.25
C ILE A 557 -32.93 -24.68 -34.22
N ASP A 558 -32.92 -24.08 -33.03
CA ASP A 558 -33.18 -22.65 -32.85
C ASP A 558 -32.12 -21.79 -33.55
N GLN A 559 -30.85 -22.20 -33.50
CA GLN A 559 -29.77 -21.50 -34.18
C GLN A 559 -29.84 -21.57 -35.70
N LYS A 560 -30.21 -22.74 -36.26
CA LYS A 560 -30.17 -22.96 -37.71
C LYS A 560 -31.45 -22.52 -38.42
N PHE A 561 -32.61 -22.74 -37.82
CA PHE A 561 -33.90 -22.53 -38.47
C PHE A 561 -34.63 -21.25 -38.02
N LYS A 562 -34.12 -20.51 -37.02
CA LYS A 562 -34.66 -19.23 -36.50
C LYS A 562 -36.19 -19.16 -36.52
N LEU A 563 -36.83 -19.83 -35.58
CA LEU A 563 -38.28 -20.04 -35.59
C LEU A 563 -39.07 -18.78 -35.23
N PRO A 564 -40.05 -18.34 -36.05
CA PRO A 564 -40.94 -17.23 -35.68
C PRO A 564 -41.94 -17.63 -34.59
N ALA A 565 -42.31 -16.68 -33.72
CA ALA A 565 -43.05 -16.95 -32.47
C ALA A 565 -44.48 -17.53 -32.62
N ASN A 566 -45.11 -17.45 -33.80
CA ASN A 566 -46.48 -17.92 -34.06
C ASN A 566 -46.52 -19.23 -34.87
N PHE A 567 -45.70 -20.20 -34.48
CA PHE A 567 -45.39 -21.40 -35.28
C PHE A 567 -46.45 -22.51 -35.25
N ILE A 568 -47.43 -22.47 -34.34
CA ILE A 568 -48.30 -23.61 -34.07
C ILE A 568 -49.60 -23.48 -34.88
N GLY A 569 -49.73 -24.25 -35.98
CA GLY A 569 -51.03 -24.53 -36.63
C GLY A 569 -51.12 -24.46 -38.16
N SER A 570 -50.08 -24.00 -38.90
CA SER A 570 -50.14 -23.88 -40.37
C SER A 570 -49.61 -25.14 -41.09
N LYS A 571 -49.99 -25.38 -42.36
CA LYS A 571 -49.37 -26.44 -43.20
C LYS A 571 -47.84 -26.26 -43.35
N GLU A 572 -47.34 -25.03 -43.22
CA GLU A 572 -45.91 -24.70 -43.25
C GLU A 572 -45.15 -25.29 -42.04
N SER A 573 -45.82 -25.46 -40.89
CA SER A 573 -45.21 -26.11 -39.71
C SER A 573 -44.78 -27.54 -39.98
N HIS A 574 -45.56 -28.32 -40.77
CA HIS A 574 -45.21 -29.70 -41.10
C HIS A 574 -44.01 -29.79 -42.04
N ASN A 575 -43.88 -28.89 -43.01
CA ASN A 575 -42.73 -28.86 -43.91
C ASN A 575 -41.44 -28.50 -43.17
N ILE A 576 -41.52 -27.57 -42.22
CA ILE A 576 -40.38 -27.16 -41.38
C ILE A 576 -40.00 -28.26 -40.39
N ILE A 577 -40.97 -28.96 -39.77
CA ILE A 577 -40.69 -30.13 -38.93
C ILE A 577 -40.03 -31.24 -39.74
N THR A 578 -40.48 -31.47 -40.98
CA THR A 578 -39.89 -32.47 -41.88
C THR A 578 -38.45 -32.10 -42.26
N SER A 579 -38.17 -30.83 -42.55
CA SER A 579 -36.80 -30.38 -42.88
C SER A 579 -35.86 -30.43 -41.67
N MET A 580 -36.35 -30.12 -40.46
CA MET A 580 -35.60 -30.32 -39.21
C MET A 580 -35.24 -31.78 -38.99
N TYR A 581 -36.21 -32.69 -39.20
CA TYR A 581 -35.99 -34.13 -39.05
C TYR A 581 -34.95 -34.66 -40.05
N VAL A 582 -35.09 -34.33 -41.33
CA VAL A 582 -34.15 -34.75 -42.38
C VAL A 582 -32.74 -34.26 -42.05
N TYR A 583 -32.59 -33.01 -41.63
CA TYR A 583 -31.29 -32.45 -41.30
C TYR A 583 -30.65 -33.09 -40.06
N LEU A 584 -31.41 -33.35 -38.99
CA LEU A 584 -30.88 -34.04 -37.80
C LEU A 584 -30.39 -35.46 -38.11
N VAL A 585 -31.10 -36.16 -39.00
CA VAL A 585 -30.74 -37.50 -39.48
C VAL A 585 -29.50 -37.44 -40.36
N GLU A 586 -29.38 -36.46 -41.25
CA GLU A 586 -28.20 -36.25 -42.08
C GLU A 586 -26.93 -35.99 -41.25
N GLN A 587 -27.01 -35.09 -40.25
CA GLN A 587 -25.88 -34.83 -39.34
C GLN A 587 -25.51 -36.05 -38.48
N MET A 588 -26.49 -36.87 -38.12
CA MET A 588 -26.26 -38.14 -37.43
C MET A 588 -25.50 -39.12 -38.32
N HIS A 589 -25.88 -39.26 -39.60
CA HIS A 589 -25.17 -40.10 -40.56
C HIS A 589 -23.73 -39.63 -40.79
N LEU A 590 -23.51 -38.32 -40.96
CA LEU A 590 -22.17 -37.75 -41.08
C LEU A 590 -21.30 -38.06 -39.84
N ALA A 591 -21.87 -37.91 -38.65
CA ALA A 591 -21.16 -38.20 -37.39
C ALA A 591 -20.76 -39.68 -37.28
N LEU A 592 -21.66 -40.60 -37.66
CA LEU A 592 -21.43 -42.04 -37.61
C LEU A 592 -20.39 -42.49 -38.66
N ASN A 593 -20.48 -41.96 -39.87
CA ASN A 593 -19.52 -42.25 -40.94
C ASN A 593 -18.11 -41.80 -40.56
N GLN A 594 -17.97 -40.64 -39.90
CA GLN A 594 -16.68 -40.19 -39.36
C GLN A 594 -16.07 -41.14 -38.32
N ILE A 595 -16.86 -41.80 -37.47
CA ILE A 595 -16.33 -42.80 -36.51
C ILE A 595 -15.81 -44.02 -37.24
N ILE A 596 -16.55 -44.47 -38.26
CA ILE A 596 -16.21 -45.65 -39.04
C ILE A 596 -14.91 -45.39 -39.82
N GLU A 597 -14.72 -44.17 -40.35
CA GLU A 597 -13.51 -43.76 -41.07
C GLU A 597 -12.31 -43.42 -40.15
N CYS A 598 -12.52 -42.74 -39.01
CA CYS A 598 -11.44 -42.31 -38.09
C CYS A 598 -10.85 -43.42 -37.23
N ARG A 599 -11.43 -44.64 -37.18
CA ARG A 599 -10.84 -45.78 -36.47
C ARG A 599 -9.49 -46.26 -37.05
N PHE A 600 -9.00 -45.64 -38.14
CA PHE A 600 -7.73 -45.98 -38.76
C PHE A 600 -6.56 -44.98 -38.54
N THR A 601 -6.72 -43.81 -37.90
CA THR A 601 -5.67 -42.75 -37.99
C THR A 601 -5.29 -41.94 -36.75
N LYS A 602 -5.81 -42.15 -35.53
CA LYS A 602 -5.56 -41.21 -34.41
C LYS A 602 -5.02 -41.85 -33.14
N ASN A 603 -3.70 -41.87 -32.95
CA ASN A 603 -3.12 -42.15 -31.62
C ASN A 603 -1.95 -41.27 -31.13
N ASP A 604 -1.47 -40.22 -31.81
CA ASP A 604 -0.18 -39.58 -31.38
C ASP A 604 -0.11 -38.04 -31.15
N GLU A 605 -1.17 -37.23 -31.23
CA GLU A 605 -0.98 -35.75 -31.27
C GLU A 605 -1.16 -34.94 -29.97
N ASN A 606 -1.65 -35.50 -28.85
CA ASN A 606 -2.20 -34.65 -27.77
C ASN A 606 -1.25 -34.20 -26.65
N ASN A 607 0.04 -34.54 -26.65
CA ASN A 607 0.94 -34.25 -25.51
C ASN A 607 2.09 -33.25 -25.77
N LEU A 608 2.24 -32.68 -26.98
CA LEU A 608 3.28 -31.69 -27.31
C LEU A 608 2.85 -30.21 -27.18
N ASN A 609 1.55 -29.90 -27.23
CA ASN A 609 1.05 -28.54 -27.49
C ASN A 609 1.21 -27.49 -26.36
N LYS A 610 1.37 -27.88 -25.09
CA LYS A 610 1.35 -26.92 -23.96
C LYS A 610 2.62 -26.09 -23.78
N LYS A 611 3.78 -26.54 -24.29
CA LYS A 611 5.04 -25.78 -24.23
C LYS A 611 5.21 -24.82 -25.41
N GLU A 612 4.61 -25.16 -26.55
CA GLU A 612 4.63 -24.32 -27.75
C GLU A 612 3.69 -23.10 -27.61
N GLU A 613 2.56 -23.24 -26.90
CA GLU A 613 1.61 -22.16 -26.62
C GLU A 613 2.23 -20.96 -25.87
N TYR A 614 3.06 -21.21 -24.84
CA TYR A 614 3.65 -20.13 -24.03
C TYR A 614 4.74 -19.35 -24.78
N VAL A 615 5.54 -20.05 -25.59
CA VAL A 615 6.55 -19.42 -26.47
C VAL A 615 5.88 -18.56 -27.55
N ASN A 616 4.68 -18.95 -27.99
CA ASN A 616 3.92 -18.23 -29.00
C ASN A 616 3.36 -16.87 -28.50
N LEU A 617 2.95 -16.75 -27.23
CA LEU A 617 2.42 -15.48 -26.69
C LEU A 617 3.47 -14.37 -26.64
N GLN A 618 4.69 -14.67 -26.16
CA GLN A 618 5.75 -13.67 -26.06
C GLN A 618 6.22 -13.19 -27.44
N MET A 619 6.26 -14.10 -28.42
CA MET A 619 6.55 -13.77 -29.82
C MET A 619 5.44 -12.93 -30.45
N THR A 620 4.16 -13.28 -30.20
CA THR A 620 3.02 -12.51 -30.73
C THR A 620 3.00 -11.07 -30.19
N TYR A 621 3.31 -10.89 -28.90
CA TYR A 621 3.47 -9.55 -28.32
C TYR A 621 4.63 -8.78 -28.95
N PHE A 622 5.77 -9.44 -29.16
CA PHE A 622 6.92 -8.85 -29.84
C PHE A 622 6.56 -8.38 -31.26
N TYR A 623 5.85 -9.20 -32.04
CA TYR A 623 5.38 -8.81 -33.39
C TYR A 623 4.40 -7.63 -33.34
N ALA A 624 3.53 -7.57 -32.32
CA ALA A 624 2.61 -6.44 -32.16
C ALA A 624 3.35 -5.12 -31.89
N GLU A 625 4.38 -5.15 -31.03
CA GLU A 625 5.21 -3.98 -30.75
C GLU A 625 6.11 -3.59 -31.94
N GLU A 626 6.65 -4.57 -32.68
CA GLU A 626 7.40 -4.33 -33.92
C GLU A 626 6.54 -3.59 -34.96
N SER A 627 5.33 -4.09 -35.26
CA SER A 627 4.40 -3.45 -36.19
C SER A 627 4.02 -2.04 -35.74
N TYR A 628 3.82 -1.81 -34.44
CA TYR A 628 3.53 -0.50 -33.89
C TYR A 628 4.68 0.50 -34.12
N GLU A 629 5.92 0.13 -33.81
CA GLU A 629 7.09 1.01 -33.95
C GLU A 629 7.42 1.36 -35.41
N LEU A 630 7.00 0.50 -36.34
CA LEU A 630 7.12 0.72 -37.79
C LEU A 630 5.95 1.50 -38.39
N GLY A 631 4.92 1.81 -37.61
CA GLY A 631 3.75 2.60 -38.05
C GLY A 631 2.58 1.80 -38.61
N ASN A 632 2.66 0.46 -38.62
CA ASN A 632 1.60 -0.42 -39.11
C ASN A 632 0.55 -0.68 -38.01
N LEU A 633 -0.32 0.31 -37.77
CA LEU A 633 -1.29 0.28 -36.67
C LEU A 633 -2.32 -0.86 -36.77
N ASP A 634 -2.78 -1.18 -37.98
CA ASP A 634 -3.78 -2.24 -38.19
C ASP A 634 -3.22 -3.63 -37.92
N GLU A 635 -2.00 -3.90 -38.36
CA GLU A 635 -1.30 -5.16 -38.09
C GLU A 635 -1.00 -5.31 -36.60
N ALA A 636 -0.54 -4.24 -35.94
CA ALA A 636 -0.32 -4.22 -34.49
C ALA A 636 -1.62 -4.56 -33.73
N LYS A 637 -2.74 -3.92 -34.09
CA LYS A 637 -4.05 -4.19 -33.49
C LYS A 637 -4.49 -5.64 -33.69
N GLN A 638 -4.30 -6.20 -34.89
CA GLN A 638 -4.62 -7.61 -35.17
C GLN A 638 -3.78 -8.56 -34.32
N ASN A 639 -2.48 -8.30 -34.17
CA ASN A 639 -1.59 -9.13 -33.34
C ASN A 639 -1.97 -9.07 -31.85
N TYR A 640 -2.37 -7.89 -31.35
CA TYR A 640 -2.92 -7.77 -29.99
C TYR A 640 -4.26 -8.50 -29.81
N LEU A 641 -5.14 -8.46 -30.81
CA LEU A 641 -6.40 -9.22 -30.76
C LEU A 641 -6.15 -10.73 -30.79
N LYS A 642 -5.20 -11.21 -31.60
CA LYS A 642 -4.75 -12.62 -31.60
C LYS A 642 -4.22 -13.03 -30.22
N LEU A 643 -3.47 -12.14 -29.55
CA LEU A 643 -2.99 -12.37 -28.18
C LEU A 643 -4.16 -12.59 -27.20
N ILE A 644 -5.20 -11.76 -27.26
CA ILE A 644 -6.41 -11.91 -26.44
C ILE A 644 -7.16 -13.20 -26.80
N GLU A 645 -7.28 -13.52 -28.09
CA GLU A 645 -7.96 -14.74 -28.54
C GLU A 645 -7.30 -16.01 -28.02
N SER A 646 -5.97 -16.03 -27.99
CA SER A 646 -5.20 -17.16 -27.45
C SER A 646 -5.46 -17.39 -25.96
N ASN A 647 -5.66 -16.32 -25.17
CA ASN A 647 -5.88 -16.42 -23.73
C ASN A 647 -6.91 -15.40 -23.21
N LYS A 648 -8.19 -15.65 -23.51
CA LYS A 648 -9.30 -14.76 -23.14
C LYS A 648 -9.52 -14.59 -21.65
N ASN A 649 -9.05 -15.56 -20.84
CA ASN A 649 -9.29 -15.60 -19.40
C ASN A 649 -8.17 -14.92 -18.59
N ASP A 650 -7.08 -14.51 -19.23
CA ASP A 650 -5.98 -13.85 -18.55
C ASP A 650 -6.17 -12.32 -18.57
N PRO A 651 -6.34 -11.68 -17.39
CA PRO A 651 -6.44 -10.22 -17.28
C PRO A 651 -5.23 -9.49 -17.85
N TYR A 652 -4.05 -10.11 -17.85
CA TYR A 652 -2.81 -9.47 -18.29
C TYR A 652 -2.87 -9.13 -19.79
N THR A 653 -3.35 -10.04 -20.64
CA THR A 653 -3.48 -9.79 -22.09
C THR A 653 -4.35 -8.58 -22.42
N TRP A 654 -5.48 -8.42 -21.70
CA TRP A 654 -6.35 -7.25 -21.81
C TRP A 654 -5.66 -5.96 -21.36
N THR A 655 -4.81 -6.02 -20.32
CA THR A 655 -4.03 -4.84 -19.90
C THR A 655 -2.98 -4.43 -20.92
N LEU A 656 -2.34 -5.37 -21.62
CA LEU A 656 -1.38 -5.06 -22.68
C LEU A 656 -2.05 -4.34 -23.84
N TYR A 657 -3.23 -4.81 -24.25
CA TYR A 657 -4.01 -4.15 -25.28
C TYR A 657 -4.51 -2.76 -24.82
N ALA A 658 -4.86 -2.60 -23.54
CA ALA A 658 -5.20 -1.29 -22.99
C ALA A 658 -4.02 -0.30 -23.06
N VAL A 659 -2.79 -0.75 -22.79
CA VAL A 659 -1.57 0.09 -22.95
C VAL A 659 -1.38 0.48 -24.41
N PHE A 660 -1.56 -0.45 -25.36
CA PHE A 660 -1.49 -0.17 -26.79
C PHE A 660 -2.53 0.85 -27.26
N LEU A 661 -3.80 0.67 -26.87
CA LEU A 661 -4.86 1.63 -27.21
C LEU A 661 -4.58 3.02 -26.65
N LYS A 662 -4.03 3.08 -25.44
CA LYS A 662 -3.57 4.34 -24.86
C LYS A 662 -2.41 4.95 -25.65
N LYS A 663 -1.43 4.17 -26.13
CA LYS A 663 -0.34 4.67 -27.00
C LYS A 663 -0.90 5.34 -28.27
N ILE A 664 -1.98 4.81 -28.84
CA ILE A 664 -2.67 5.37 -30.02
C ILE A 664 -3.54 6.60 -29.67
N GLY A 665 -3.86 6.81 -28.38
CA GLY A 665 -4.76 7.86 -27.91
C GLY A 665 -6.24 7.45 -27.82
N ASP A 666 -6.57 6.17 -28.04
CA ASP A 666 -7.93 5.65 -27.84
C ASP A 666 -8.18 5.33 -26.35
N LEU A 667 -8.49 6.39 -25.59
CA LEU A 667 -8.72 6.30 -24.14
C LEU A 667 -10.00 5.52 -23.78
N GLU A 668 -11.04 5.55 -24.63
CA GLU A 668 -12.28 4.83 -24.35
C GLU A 668 -12.14 3.32 -24.60
N GLY A 669 -11.46 2.94 -25.68
CA GLY A 669 -11.11 1.55 -25.93
C GLY A 669 -10.22 0.98 -24.81
N ALA A 670 -9.20 1.74 -24.39
CA ALA A 670 -8.33 1.36 -23.27
C ALA A 670 -9.12 1.16 -21.97
N LYS A 671 -10.07 2.07 -21.70
CA LYS A 671 -10.97 1.99 -20.53
C LYS A 671 -11.80 0.71 -20.56
N GLN A 672 -12.40 0.35 -21.69
CA GLN A 672 -13.18 -0.88 -21.82
C GLN A 672 -12.32 -2.13 -21.58
N CYS A 673 -11.10 -2.16 -22.14
CA CYS A 673 -10.18 -3.29 -21.94
C CYS A 673 -9.76 -3.45 -20.47
N CYS A 674 -9.55 -2.34 -19.76
CA CYS A 674 -9.31 -2.37 -18.32
C CYS A 674 -10.51 -2.93 -17.56
N LEU A 675 -11.74 -2.60 -17.97
CA LEU A 675 -12.95 -3.14 -17.35
C LEU A 675 -13.08 -4.65 -17.57
N GLU A 676 -12.82 -5.16 -18.78
CA GLU A 676 -12.78 -6.60 -19.03
C GLU A 676 -11.74 -7.30 -18.15
N ALA A 677 -10.54 -6.72 -18.01
CA ALA A 677 -9.51 -7.24 -17.10
C ALA A 677 -9.96 -7.25 -15.62
N ILE A 678 -10.63 -6.18 -15.16
CA ILE A 678 -11.17 -6.07 -13.79
C ILE A 678 -12.35 -7.04 -13.57
N MET A 679 -13.15 -7.34 -14.60
CA MET A 679 -14.20 -8.35 -14.53
C MET A 679 -13.64 -9.76 -14.34
N LEU A 680 -12.53 -10.08 -15.01
CA LEU A 680 -11.82 -11.35 -14.84
C LEU A 680 -11.14 -11.42 -13.46
N ASN A 681 -10.43 -10.37 -13.06
CA ASN A 681 -9.79 -10.27 -11.75
C ASN A 681 -9.93 -8.86 -11.16
N ARG A 682 -10.81 -8.75 -10.15
CA ARG A 682 -11.11 -7.48 -9.46
C ARG A 682 -9.91 -6.86 -8.74
N GLN A 683 -8.88 -7.65 -8.45
CA GLN A 683 -7.70 -7.22 -7.71
C GLN A 683 -6.48 -7.03 -8.62
N HIS A 684 -6.63 -7.12 -9.94
CA HIS A 684 -5.48 -7.01 -10.85
C HIS A 684 -4.84 -5.60 -10.79
N PRO A 685 -3.59 -5.46 -10.29
CA PRO A 685 -3.04 -4.16 -9.92
C PRO A 685 -2.80 -3.25 -11.12
N ILE A 686 -2.27 -3.80 -12.23
CA ILE A 686 -1.95 -3.02 -13.44
C ILE A 686 -3.23 -2.51 -14.12
N ALA A 687 -4.30 -3.32 -14.15
CA ALA A 687 -5.57 -2.92 -14.74
C ALA A 687 -6.21 -1.77 -13.95
N LEU A 688 -6.26 -1.90 -12.63
CA LEU A 688 -6.75 -0.84 -11.74
C LEU A 688 -5.91 0.43 -11.86
N LEU A 689 -4.60 0.28 -12.02
CA LEU A 689 -3.69 1.42 -12.20
C LEU A 689 -3.94 2.16 -13.49
N ILE A 690 -3.96 1.47 -14.64
CA ILE A 690 -4.25 2.08 -15.94
C ILE A 690 -5.62 2.77 -15.89
N TYR A 691 -6.61 2.13 -15.28
CA TYR A 691 -7.95 2.69 -15.12
C TYR A 691 -7.96 3.96 -14.25
N ALA A 692 -7.21 3.98 -13.14
CA ALA A 692 -7.05 5.15 -12.29
C ALA A 692 -6.40 6.31 -13.03
N MET A 693 -5.36 6.03 -13.82
CA MET A 693 -4.66 7.05 -14.59
C MET A 693 -5.51 7.62 -15.73
N ILE A 694 -6.35 6.82 -16.38
CA ILE A 694 -7.32 7.33 -17.36
C ILE A 694 -8.30 8.33 -16.70
N PHE A 695 -8.74 8.08 -15.45
CA PHE A 695 -9.54 9.07 -14.73
C PHE A 695 -8.77 10.34 -14.39
N PHE A 696 -7.47 10.21 -14.08
CA PHE A 696 -6.60 11.35 -13.85
C PHE A 696 -6.47 12.22 -15.12
N GLU A 697 -6.22 11.61 -16.28
CA GLU A 697 -6.15 12.31 -17.58
C GLU A 697 -7.48 13.00 -17.91
N LYS A 698 -8.62 12.40 -17.53
CA LYS A 698 -9.96 13.00 -17.62
C LYS A 698 -10.27 14.05 -16.54
N LYS A 699 -9.31 14.38 -15.67
CA LYS A 699 -9.43 15.33 -14.53
C LYS A 699 -10.47 14.91 -13.47
N GLU A 700 -10.84 13.63 -13.42
CA GLU A 700 -11.72 13.06 -12.39
C GLU A 700 -10.91 12.60 -11.16
N TYR A 701 -10.20 13.54 -10.51
CA TYR A 701 -9.23 13.24 -9.45
C TYR A 701 -9.79 12.42 -8.28
N LYS A 702 -11.05 12.67 -7.89
CA LYS A 702 -11.70 11.93 -6.79
C LYS A 702 -11.80 10.43 -7.07
N LYS A 703 -12.17 10.04 -8.30
CA LYS A 703 -12.25 8.63 -8.68
C LYS A 703 -10.87 8.02 -8.79
N ALA A 704 -9.93 8.74 -9.43
CA ALA A 704 -8.54 8.31 -9.54
C ALA A 704 -7.93 8.01 -8.17
N GLU A 705 -8.13 8.90 -7.18
CA GLU A 705 -7.65 8.70 -5.81
C GLU A 705 -8.20 7.41 -5.18
N ILE A 706 -9.51 7.14 -5.33
CA ILE A 706 -10.13 5.93 -4.76
C ILE A 706 -9.51 4.67 -5.36
N PHE A 707 -9.29 4.63 -6.68
CA PHE A 707 -8.64 3.48 -7.33
C PHE A 707 -7.18 3.34 -6.91
N LEU A 708 -6.40 4.42 -6.87
CA LEU A 708 -5.00 4.37 -6.41
C LEU A 708 -4.88 3.90 -4.96
N ARG A 709 -5.75 4.39 -4.08
CA ARG A 709 -5.81 3.95 -2.68
C ARG A 709 -6.27 2.51 -2.54
N ALA A 710 -7.19 2.05 -3.40
CA ALA A 710 -7.61 0.65 -3.43
C ALA A 710 -6.47 -0.29 -3.87
N ILE A 711 -5.67 0.09 -4.86
CA ILE A 711 -4.49 -0.68 -5.30
C ILE A 711 -3.54 -0.91 -4.13
N VAL A 712 -3.24 0.17 -3.42
CA VAL A 712 -2.32 0.17 -2.29
C VAL A 712 -2.88 -0.60 -1.09
N TYR A 713 -4.19 -0.55 -0.88
CA TYR A 713 -4.88 -1.34 0.14
C TYR A 713 -4.85 -2.85 -0.17
N LEU A 714 -5.10 -3.23 -1.44
CA LEU A 714 -5.11 -4.62 -1.90
C LEU A 714 -3.69 -5.21 -2.03
N HIS A 715 -2.71 -4.39 -2.40
CA HIS A 715 -1.32 -4.78 -2.58
C HIS A 715 -0.37 -3.91 -1.75
N PRO A 716 -0.30 -4.08 -0.41
CA PRO A 716 0.47 -3.19 0.46
C PRO A 716 1.99 -3.18 0.19
N ARG A 717 2.53 -4.24 -0.43
CA ARG A 717 3.96 -4.37 -0.79
C ARG A 717 4.29 -3.86 -2.20
N PHE A 718 3.32 -3.33 -2.94
CA PHE A 718 3.53 -2.79 -4.28
C PHE A 718 4.09 -1.37 -4.19
N PHE A 719 5.42 -1.25 -4.16
CA PHE A 719 6.10 0.03 -3.93
C PHE A 719 5.85 1.04 -5.06
N GLU A 720 5.71 0.58 -6.30
CA GLU A 720 5.38 1.46 -7.43
C GLU A 720 3.99 2.08 -7.26
N GLY A 721 3.04 1.32 -6.72
CA GLY A 721 1.70 1.84 -6.39
C GLY A 721 1.73 2.93 -5.33
N TRP A 722 2.53 2.75 -4.27
CA TRP A 722 2.73 3.79 -3.24
C TRP A 722 3.42 5.03 -3.80
N ALA A 723 4.45 4.86 -4.62
CA ALA A 723 5.15 5.99 -5.24
C ALA A 723 4.27 6.74 -6.24
N ILE A 724 3.42 6.04 -7.00
CA ILE A 724 2.45 6.69 -7.89
C ILE A 724 1.40 7.46 -7.09
N LEU A 725 0.92 6.91 -5.97
CA LEU A 725 0.01 7.62 -5.08
C LEU A 725 0.67 8.88 -4.48
N HIS A 726 1.97 8.80 -4.14
CA HIS A 726 2.77 9.95 -3.72
C HIS A 726 2.83 11.05 -4.79
N LEU A 727 3.15 10.69 -6.04
CA LEU A 727 3.18 11.63 -7.17
C LEU A 727 1.80 12.24 -7.43
N PHE A 728 0.74 11.45 -7.29
CA PHE A 728 -0.64 11.94 -7.39
C PHE A 728 -0.91 13.00 -6.32
N PHE A 729 -0.49 12.77 -5.07
CA PHE A 729 -0.66 13.74 -3.99
C PHE A 729 0.18 15.00 -4.15
N ILE A 730 1.40 14.91 -4.71
CA ILE A 730 2.17 16.10 -5.12
C ILE A 730 1.34 16.91 -6.12
N ARG A 731 0.78 16.24 -7.14
CA ARG A 731 0.03 16.89 -8.22
C ARG A 731 -1.27 17.55 -7.75
N THR A 732 -1.94 16.96 -6.75
CA THR A 732 -3.18 17.46 -6.16
C THR A 732 -2.97 18.31 -4.91
N GLU A 733 -1.71 18.56 -4.51
CA GLU A 733 -1.32 19.31 -3.31
C GLU A 733 -1.92 18.75 -2.00
N TYR A 734 -2.05 17.42 -1.90
CA TYR A 734 -2.58 16.76 -0.69
C TYR A 734 -1.47 16.43 0.32
N PHE A 735 -1.06 17.43 1.10
CA PHE A 735 0.06 17.34 2.04
C PHE A 735 0.02 16.20 3.09
N PRO A 736 -1.11 15.86 3.73
CA PRO A 736 -1.13 14.86 4.81
C PRO A 736 -0.61 13.47 4.43
N GLY A 737 -0.76 13.08 3.17
CA GLY A 737 -0.35 11.77 2.66
C GLY A 737 0.98 11.75 1.93
N MET A 738 1.57 12.90 1.59
CA MET A 738 2.75 12.98 0.71
C MET A 738 3.98 12.29 1.31
N ASP A 739 4.41 12.73 2.49
CA ASP A 739 5.59 12.15 3.17
C ASP A 739 5.35 10.70 3.58
N LEU A 740 4.12 10.38 3.98
CA LEU A 740 3.74 9.05 4.42
C LEU A 740 3.87 8.03 3.27
N THR A 741 3.26 8.34 2.12
CA THR A 741 3.28 7.45 0.94
C THR A 741 4.70 7.23 0.42
N LEU A 742 5.53 8.27 0.41
CA LEU A 742 6.95 8.15 0.05
C LEU A 742 7.71 7.22 1.00
N ARG A 743 7.58 7.42 2.32
CA ARG A 743 8.25 6.58 3.32
C ARG A 743 7.82 5.12 3.25
N ILE A 744 6.54 4.85 2.99
CA ILE A 744 6.05 3.48 2.81
C ILE A 744 6.60 2.88 1.51
N ALA A 745 6.67 3.66 0.41
CA ALA A 745 7.27 3.20 -0.85
C ALA A 745 8.75 2.82 -0.68
N GLU A 746 9.54 3.66 0.00
CA GLU A 746 10.95 3.38 0.32
C GLU A 746 11.10 2.09 1.14
N LYS A 747 10.25 1.91 2.15
CA LYS A 747 10.23 0.69 2.98
C LYS A 747 9.91 -0.55 2.15
N CYS A 748 8.88 -0.48 1.30
CA CYS A 748 8.49 -1.60 0.44
C CYS A 748 9.55 -1.92 -0.63
N MET A 749 10.33 -0.94 -1.08
CA MET A 749 11.42 -1.17 -2.04
C MET A 749 12.60 -1.93 -1.40
N GLN A 750 12.86 -1.71 -0.10
CA GLN A 750 13.88 -2.46 0.65
C GLN A 750 13.47 -3.91 0.91
N ASP A 751 12.16 -4.21 0.88
CA ASP A 751 11.66 -5.57 0.97
C ASP A 751 11.97 -6.34 -0.32
N LYS A 752 12.66 -7.48 -0.19
CA LYS A 752 13.08 -8.32 -1.32
C LYS A 752 11.93 -9.02 -2.05
N THR A 753 10.70 -8.92 -1.56
CA THR A 753 9.52 -9.59 -2.15
C THR A 753 8.76 -8.62 -3.05
N ARG A 754 9.05 -8.63 -4.35
CA ARG A 754 8.29 -7.86 -5.35
C ARG A 754 7.05 -8.66 -5.78
N THR A 755 5.86 -8.11 -5.55
CA THR A 755 4.59 -8.80 -5.82
C THR A 755 4.07 -8.58 -7.24
N VAL A 756 4.36 -7.43 -7.85
CA VAL A 756 3.91 -7.05 -9.19
C VAL A 756 5.14 -6.85 -10.08
N ILE A 757 5.21 -7.59 -11.18
CA ILE A 757 6.32 -7.52 -12.12
C ILE A 757 5.76 -7.32 -13.53
N LEU A 758 6.35 -6.38 -14.27
CA LEU A 758 6.07 -6.16 -15.69
C LEU A 758 7.27 -6.63 -16.51
N ASP A 759 7.22 -7.90 -16.95
CA ASP A 759 8.35 -8.62 -17.56
C ASP A 759 8.74 -8.12 -18.95
N GLN A 760 7.90 -7.31 -19.59
CA GLN A 760 8.12 -6.85 -20.95
C GLN A 760 9.33 -5.90 -21.05
N LYS A 761 10.21 -6.20 -22.01
CA LYS A 761 11.32 -5.34 -22.38
C LYS A 761 10.88 -4.42 -23.52
N PRO A 762 11.03 -3.08 -23.39
CA PRO A 762 10.73 -2.16 -24.48
C PRO A 762 11.69 -2.40 -25.66
N LEU A 763 11.18 -2.29 -26.89
CA LEU A 763 11.99 -2.41 -28.12
C LEU A 763 12.77 -1.12 -28.42
N LEU A 764 12.20 0.02 -28.06
CA LEU A 764 12.65 1.35 -28.45
C LEU A 764 13.82 1.88 -27.60
N TRP A 765 13.88 1.51 -26.32
CA TRP A 765 14.83 2.07 -25.34
C TRP A 765 15.33 1.00 -24.39
N SER A 766 16.45 1.24 -23.72
CA SER A 766 17.10 0.29 -22.81
C SER A 766 16.82 0.59 -21.35
N MET A 767 16.80 -0.46 -20.51
CA MET A 767 16.69 -0.35 -19.05
C MET A 767 18.06 -0.42 -18.34
N ASP A 768 19.18 -0.40 -19.07
CA ASP A 768 20.52 -0.61 -18.52
C ASP A 768 20.91 0.46 -17.49
N TYR A 769 20.44 1.69 -17.71
CA TYR A 769 20.57 2.79 -16.76
C TYR A 769 19.51 2.67 -15.66
N CYS A 770 19.42 1.56 -14.94
CA CYS A 770 18.55 1.43 -13.77
C CYS A 770 19.37 1.22 -12.49
N PRO A 771 19.48 2.23 -11.60
CA PRO A 771 20.08 2.01 -10.29
C PRO A 771 19.11 1.19 -9.44
N LYS A 772 19.53 -0.01 -9.02
CA LYS A 772 18.68 -0.97 -8.29
C LYS A 772 18.02 -0.39 -7.03
N ASN A 773 18.67 0.56 -6.37
CA ASN A 773 18.22 1.17 -5.11
C ASN A 773 17.57 2.54 -5.28
N ASN A 774 17.21 2.95 -6.50
CA ASN A 774 16.60 4.24 -6.75
C ASN A 774 15.08 4.10 -6.96
N LEU A 775 14.31 4.67 -6.04
CA LEU A 775 12.85 4.57 -6.04
C LEU A 775 12.25 5.21 -7.29
N TYR A 776 12.58 6.48 -7.55
CA TYR A 776 11.98 7.23 -8.64
C TYR A 776 12.34 6.65 -10.00
N ILE A 777 13.59 6.25 -10.23
CA ILE A 777 13.98 5.65 -11.51
C ILE A 777 13.26 4.32 -11.77
N ASN A 778 13.07 3.47 -10.75
CA ASN A 778 12.27 2.26 -10.89
C ASN A 778 10.81 2.56 -11.27
N VAL A 779 10.23 3.59 -10.67
CA VAL A 779 8.85 4.05 -10.94
C VAL A 779 8.74 4.67 -12.32
N VAL A 780 9.74 5.44 -12.76
CA VAL A 780 9.83 6.00 -14.11
C VAL A 780 9.84 4.91 -15.16
N ILE A 781 10.70 3.89 -15.02
CA ILE A 781 10.75 2.76 -15.95
C ILE A 781 9.39 2.06 -16.01
N PHE A 782 8.75 1.85 -14.86
CA PHE A 782 7.43 1.23 -14.78
C PHE A 782 6.35 2.07 -15.49
N LEU A 783 6.34 3.38 -15.27
CA LEU A 783 5.39 4.30 -15.90
C LEU A 783 5.60 4.47 -17.40
N LEU A 784 6.86 4.55 -17.85
CA LEU A 784 7.22 4.63 -19.27
C LEU A 784 6.80 3.37 -20.03
N LYS A 785 6.93 2.18 -19.44
CA LYS A 785 6.39 0.93 -20.04
C LYS A 785 4.87 0.98 -20.21
N LEU A 786 4.15 1.65 -19.31
CA LEU A 786 2.71 1.88 -19.39
C LEU A 786 2.33 3.14 -20.19
N ASN A 787 3.32 3.81 -20.80
CA ASN A 787 3.18 5.06 -21.55
C ASN A 787 2.63 6.25 -20.73
N PHE A 788 2.77 6.28 -19.40
CA PHE A 788 2.31 7.40 -18.54
C PHE A 788 3.41 8.45 -18.37
N CYS A 789 3.65 9.23 -19.43
CA CYS A 789 4.75 10.19 -19.48
C CYS A 789 4.62 11.33 -18.45
N GLU A 790 3.43 11.85 -18.18
CA GLU A 790 3.25 12.96 -17.21
C GLU A 790 3.76 12.57 -15.80
N PHE A 791 3.34 11.41 -15.29
CA PHE A 791 3.81 10.91 -14.00
C PHE A 791 5.31 10.53 -14.03
N ALA A 792 5.81 10.03 -15.17
CA ALA A 792 7.22 9.73 -15.32
C ALA A 792 8.07 11.01 -15.26
N GLU A 793 7.64 12.09 -15.92
CA GLU A 793 8.29 13.40 -15.87
C GLU A 793 8.24 14.02 -14.46
N MET A 794 7.14 13.85 -13.73
CA MET A 794 7.06 14.24 -12.32
C MET A 794 8.07 13.49 -11.44
N ALA A 795 8.16 12.17 -11.58
CA ALA A 795 9.12 11.36 -10.84
C ALA A 795 10.57 11.72 -11.20
N LEU A 796 10.84 12.04 -12.47
CA LEU A 796 12.16 12.52 -12.91
C LEU A 796 12.49 13.90 -12.34
N ALA A 797 11.51 14.80 -12.20
CA ALA A 797 11.71 16.10 -11.59
C ALA A 797 12.08 15.97 -10.10
N GLU A 798 11.40 15.07 -9.36
CA GLU A 798 11.75 14.76 -7.97
C GLU A 798 13.17 14.19 -7.87
N GLU A 799 13.52 13.22 -8.72
CA GLU A 799 14.87 12.65 -8.73
C GLU A 799 15.96 13.66 -9.13
N MET A 800 15.65 14.59 -10.03
CA MET A 800 16.53 15.68 -10.45
C MET A 800 16.72 16.72 -9.33
N SER A 801 15.74 16.88 -8.44
CA SER A 801 15.88 17.73 -7.25
C SER A 801 16.85 17.12 -6.21
N LEU A 802 16.92 15.78 -6.16
CA LEU A 802 17.77 15.03 -5.22
C LEU A 802 19.18 14.78 -5.77
N SER A 803 19.29 14.52 -7.07
CA SER A 803 20.53 14.17 -7.76
C SER A 803 20.87 15.23 -8.81
N ASN A 804 22.12 15.71 -8.83
CA ASN A 804 22.55 16.68 -9.82
C ASN A 804 22.68 15.98 -11.20
N ARG A 805 21.78 16.29 -12.16
CA ARG A 805 21.75 15.86 -13.58
C ARG A 805 22.52 14.57 -13.91
N SER A 806 22.09 13.45 -13.33
CA SER A 806 22.71 12.14 -13.57
C SER A 806 22.37 11.59 -14.97
N ILE A 807 23.22 10.69 -15.49
CA ILE A 807 22.99 10.03 -16.80
C ILE A 807 21.61 9.36 -16.91
N HIS A 808 21.17 8.66 -15.86
CA HIS A 808 19.90 7.94 -15.81
C HIS A 808 18.71 8.90 -15.92
N VAL A 809 18.75 10.04 -15.22
CA VAL A 809 17.71 11.08 -15.29
C VAL A 809 17.63 11.67 -16.70
N LEU A 810 18.76 12.11 -17.26
CA LEU A 810 18.80 12.67 -18.61
C LEU A 810 18.35 11.66 -19.67
N TYR A 811 18.75 10.39 -19.54
CA TYR A 811 18.37 9.33 -20.47
C TYR A 811 16.86 9.08 -20.45
N TYR A 812 16.25 8.89 -19.27
CA TYR A 812 14.81 8.67 -19.19
C TYR A 812 13.98 9.93 -19.47
N MET A 813 14.52 11.13 -19.26
CA MET A 813 13.91 12.37 -19.78
C MET A 813 13.86 12.36 -21.30
N ALA A 814 14.95 11.95 -21.96
CA ALA A 814 14.96 11.80 -23.42
C ALA A 814 13.95 10.76 -23.91
N VAL A 815 13.84 9.61 -23.21
CA VAL A 815 12.82 8.59 -23.52
C VAL A 815 11.40 9.14 -23.33
N ALA A 816 11.12 9.82 -22.22
CA ALA A 816 9.80 10.42 -21.97
C ALA A 816 9.44 11.45 -23.05
N HIS A 817 10.38 12.32 -23.42
CA HIS A 817 10.19 13.31 -24.47
C HIS A 817 9.98 12.66 -25.85
N TYR A 818 10.70 11.57 -26.16
CA TYR A 818 10.47 10.79 -27.37
C TYR A 818 9.04 10.26 -27.43
N LEU A 819 8.56 9.61 -26.35
CA LEU A 819 7.19 9.06 -26.28
C LEU A 819 6.11 10.16 -26.36
N CYS A 820 6.43 11.38 -25.92
CA CYS A 820 5.59 12.57 -26.06
C CYS A 820 5.69 13.24 -27.44
N ASN A 821 6.36 12.65 -28.43
CA ASN A 821 6.65 13.23 -29.75
C ASN A 821 7.48 14.53 -29.73
N ARG A 822 8.23 14.79 -28.65
CA ARG A 822 9.13 15.95 -28.49
C ARG A 822 10.57 15.57 -28.79
N TYR A 823 10.85 15.28 -30.06
CA TYR A 823 12.14 14.72 -30.49
C TYR A 823 13.32 15.68 -30.32
N GLU A 824 13.11 16.99 -30.49
CA GLU A 824 14.15 18.00 -30.33
C GLU A 824 14.61 18.12 -28.86
N ASP A 825 13.65 18.17 -27.93
CA ASP A 825 13.93 18.16 -26.49
C ASP A 825 14.67 16.88 -26.10
N ALA A 826 14.25 15.72 -26.62
CA ALA A 826 14.93 14.45 -26.38
C ALA A 826 16.39 14.47 -26.86
N LEU A 827 16.66 15.02 -28.05
CA LEU A 827 18.01 15.19 -28.56
C LEU A 827 18.86 16.15 -27.72
N SER A 828 18.25 17.18 -27.11
CA SER A 828 18.97 18.11 -26.24
C SER A 828 19.57 17.39 -25.03
N HIS A 829 18.77 16.55 -24.34
CA HIS A 829 19.23 15.75 -23.21
C HIS A 829 20.26 14.70 -23.63
N LEU A 830 20.05 14.03 -24.78
CA LEU A 830 21.01 13.04 -25.28
C LEU A 830 22.35 13.66 -25.68
N ASN A 831 22.34 14.87 -26.23
CA ASN A 831 23.55 15.62 -26.52
C ASN A 831 24.29 16.03 -25.24
N GLU A 832 23.57 16.40 -24.18
CA GLU A 832 24.15 16.66 -22.87
C GLU A 832 24.83 15.40 -22.30
N ILE A 833 24.17 14.24 -22.41
CA ILE A 833 24.77 12.96 -22.00
C ILE A 833 26.04 12.67 -22.79
N ARG A 834 25.99 12.81 -24.11
CA ARG A 834 27.13 12.59 -25.01
C ARG A 834 28.34 13.45 -24.62
N CYS A 835 28.12 14.72 -24.29
CA CYS A 835 29.19 15.64 -23.92
C CYS A 835 29.79 15.35 -22.53
N ASN A 836 28.97 14.92 -21.57
CA ASN A 836 29.37 14.81 -20.17
C ASN A 836 29.84 13.40 -19.78
N TYR A 837 29.20 12.35 -20.31
CA TYR A 837 29.38 10.97 -19.87
C TYR A 837 29.88 10.03 -20.97
N GLY A 838 29.78 10.43 -22.24
CA GLY A 838 30.10 9.59 -23.39
C GLY A 838 28.86 8.99 -24.05
N MET A 839 29.08 8.17 -25.09
CA MET A 839 28.02 7.57 -25.90
C MET A 839 28.13 6.06 -25.88
N ASP A 840 27.03 5.42 -25.48
CA ASP A 840 26.85 3.97 -25.54
C ASP A 840 25.85 3.60 -26.65
N TYR A 841 25.67 2.30 -26.88
CA TYR A 841 24.77 1.79 -27.92
C TYR A 841 23.32 2.26 -27.71
N SER A 842 22.85 2.36 -26.47
CA SER A 842 21.47 2.72 -26.12
C SER A 842 21.17 4.19 -26.38
N ILE A 843 22.13 5.08 -26.07
CA ILE A 843 22.08 6.51 -26.37
C ILE A 843 22.12 6.71 -27.88
N SER A 844 23.06 6.04 -28.55
CA SER A 844 23.22 6.13 -30.02
C SER A 844 21.97 5.63 -30.75
N SER A 845 21.39 4.51 -30.31
CA SER A 845 20.13 3.98 -30.86
C SER A 845 18.98 4.96 -30.68
N LEU A 846 18.82 5.54 -29.49
CA LEU A 846 17.74 6.50 -29.22
C LEU A 846 17.91 7.81 -30.01
N MET A 847 19.14 8.32 -30.14
CA MET A 847 19.44 9.47 -31.00
C MET A 847 19.10 9.18 -32.46
N GLY A 848 19.47 7.99 -32.96
CA GLY A 848 19.09 7.53 -34.29
C GLY A 848 17.58 7.47 -34.48
N HIS A 849 16.85 6.97 -33.47
CA HIS A 849 15.38 6.94 -33.47
C HIS A 849 14.76 8.34 -33.49
N CYS A 850 15.31 9.31 -32.75
CA CYS A 850 14.87 10.70 -32.78
C CYS A 850 15.08 11.33 -34.16
N TYR A 851 16.29 11.22 -34.73
CA TYR A 851 16.59 11.78 -36.06
C TYR A 851 15.75 11.14 -37.17
N PHE A 852 15.49 9.84 -37.05
CA PHE A 852 14.59 9.13 -37.96
C PHE A 852 13.17 9.70 -37.92
N LYS A 853 12.62 9.96 -36.73
CA LYS A 853 11.27 10.57 -36.59
C LYS A 853 11.21 12.05 -37.00
N ILE A 854 12.32 12.77 -36.94
CA ILE A 854 12.44 14.15 -37.45
C ILE A 854 12.54 14.19 -39.00
N GLY A 855 12.89 13.08 -39.64
CA GLY A 855 13.10 12.98 -41.09
C GLY A 855 14.55 13.19 -41.54
N ASN A 856 15.51 13.36 -40.62
CA ASN A 856 16.93 13.44 -40.96
C ASN A 856 17.56 12.05 -41.01
N ILE A 857 17.37 11.37 -42.14
CA ILE A 857 17.78 9.98 -42.34
C ILE A 857 19.30 9.84 -42.29
N GLU A 858 20.07 10.77 -42.88
CA GLU A 858 21.54 10.69 -42.92
C GLU A 858 22.13 10.59 -41.52
N LYS A 859 21.77 11.51 -40.62
CA LYS A 859 22.23 11.48 -39.22
C LYS A 859 21.71 10.25 -38.49
N ALA A 860 20.47 9.84 -38.75
CA ALA A 860 19.91 8.64 -38.11
C ALA A 860 20.76 7.41 -38.39
N ILE A 861 21.21 7.25 -39.64
CA ILE A 861 22.05 6.14 -40.08
C ILE A 861 23.45 6.21 -39.50
N GLU A 862 24.06 7.39 -39.39
CA GLU A 862 25.34 7.58 -38.70
C GLU A 862 25.29 7.03 -37.26
N PHE A 863 24.25 7.39 -36.50
CA PHE A 863 24.08 6.90 -35.13
C PHE A 863 23.75 5.40 -35.07
N TYR A 864 22.91 4.89 -35.97
CA TYR A 864 22.64 3.45 -36.01
C TYR A 864 23.89 2.61 -36.34
N GLN A 865 24.71 3.07 -37.29
CA GLN A 865 25.98 2.44 -37.61
C GLN A 865 26.93 2.48 -36.42
N HIS A 866 27.00 3.62 -35.72
CA HIS A 866 27.78 3.74 -34.51
C HIS A 866 27.33 2.73 -33.44
N ALA A 867 26.03 2.66 -33.16
CA ALA A 867 25.45 1.70 -32.21
C ALA A 867 25.79 0.24 -32.58
N HIS A 868 25.75 -0.11 -33.87
CA HIS A 868 26.04 -1.46 -34.36
C HIS A 868 27.53 -1.83 -34.31
N MET A 869 28.44 -0.86 -34.42
CA MET A 869 29.90 -1.08 -34.37
C MET A 869 30.46 -1.18 -32.94
N LEU A 870 29.71 -0.74 -31.93
CA LEU A 870 30.16 -0.82 -30.53
C LEU A 870 30.32 -2.27 -30.08
N PHE A 871 31.42 -2.53 -29.37
CA PHE A 871 31.73 -3.87 -28.85
C PHE A 871 30.82 -4.26 -27.67
N ASP A 872 30.54 -3.30 -26.78
CA ASP A 872 29.70 -3.49 -25.59
C ASP A 872 28.23 -3.19 -25.90
N ARG A 873 27.63 -4.02 -26.77
CA ARG A 873 26.23 -3.92 -27.18
C ARG A 873 25.50 -5.27 -27.00
N PRO A 874 24.17 -5.26 -26.80
CA PRO A 874 23.39 -6.49 -26.85
C PRO A 874 23.49 -7.12 -28.24
N LYS A 875 23.43 -8.45 -28.27
CA LYS A 875 23.49 -9.23 -29.52
C LYS A 875 22.34 -8.94 -30.46
N ASP A 876 21.20 -8.56 -29.90
CA ASP A 876 19.97 -8.25 -30.61
C ASP A 876 19.69 -6.74 -30.48
N LEU A 877 19.75 -6.04 -31.61
CA LEU A 877 19.35 -4.63 -31.77
C LEU A 877 18.25 -4.52 -32.83
N HIS A 878 17.24 -5.38 -32.71
CA HIS A 878 16.16 -5.59 -33.68
C HIS A 878 15.73 -4.34 -34.45
N LEU A 879 15.23 -3.31 -33.77
CA LEU A 879 14.68 -2.11 -34.43
C LEU A 879 15.74 -1.30 -35.19
N VAL A 880 16.97 -1.23 -34.67
CA VAL A 880 18.10 -0.53 -35.30
C VAL A 880 18.55 -1.30 -36.54
N GLU A 881 18.69 -2.62 -36.44
CA GLU A 881 19.15 -3.47 -37.54
C GLU A 881 18.10 -3.55 -38.67
N ILE A 882 16.80 -3.61 -38.35
CA ILE A 882 15.72 -3.54 -39.33
C ILE A 882 15.77 -2.21 -40.10
N ARG A 883 15.87 -1.08 -39.40
CA ARG A 883 15.93 0.25 -40.05
C ARG A 883 17.20 0.42 -40.92
N LEU A 884 18.35 -0.06 -40.45
CA LEU A 884 19.58 -0.09 -41.24
C LEU A 884 19.46 -0.98 -42.49
N GLY A 885 18.86 -2.17 -42.36
CA GLY A 885 18.66 -3.10 -43.47
C GLY A 885 17.83 -2.48 -44.59
N TYR A 886 16.70 -1.84 -44.26
CA TYR A 886 15.86 -1.16 -45.24
C TYR A 886 16.56 0.05 -45.87
N HIS A 887 17.37 0.78 -45.10
CA HIS A 887 18.16 1.87 -45.65
C HIS A 887 19.16 1.39 -46.72
N TYR A 888 19.94 0.34 -46.45
CA TYR A 888 20.87 -0.21 -47.45
C TYR A 888 20.15 -0.80 -48.65
N HIS A 889 18.98 -1.41 -48.44
CA HIS A 889 18.13 -1.89 -49.53
C HIS A 889 17.71 -0.73 -50.45
N ASN A 890 17.23 0.38 -49.87
CA ASN A 890 16.82 1.56 -50.64
C ASN A 890 17.98 2.26 -51.34
N GLN A 891 19.20 2.18 -50.81
CA GLN A 891 20.42 2.66 -51.48
C GLN A 891 20.90 1.75 -52.62
N GLY A 892 20.31 0.56 -52.79
CA GLY A 892 20.70 -0.44 -53.79
C GLY A 892 21.86 -1.35 -53.38
N ASP A 893 22.33 -1.29 -52.14
CA ASP A 893 23.36 -2.21 -51.62
C ASP A 893 22.71 -3.44 -50.98
N PHE A 894 22.25 -4.33 -51.84
CA PHE A 894 21.49 -5.52 -51.45
C PHE A 894 22.32 -6.53 -50.65
N ASP A 895 23.64 -6.64 -50.88
CA ASP A 895 24.51 -7.57 -50.16
C ASP A 895 24.75 -7.15 -48.70
N ARG A 896 24.90 -5.85 -48.43
CA ARG A 896 24.93 -5.34 -47.04
C ARG A 896 23.57 -5.50 -46.38
N ALA A 897 22.49 -5.13 -47.06
CA ALA A 897 21.13 -5.27 -46.53
C ALA A 897 20.82 -6.73 -46.13
N LYS A 898 21.13 -7.69 -47.01
CA LYS A 898 20.96 -9.12 -46.75
C LYS A 898 21.71 -9.59 -45.51
N ARG A 899 22.97 -9.18 -45.32
CA ARG A 899 23.78 -9.57 -44.16
C ARG A 899 23.19 -9.08 -42.84
N ILE A 900 22.66 -7.87 -42.81
CA ILE A 900 22.02 -7.30 -41.62
C ILE A 900 20.68 -7.99 -41.34
N PHE A 901 19.84 -8.18 -42.35
CA PHE A 901 18.58 -8.90 -42.11
C PHE A 901 18.78 -10.35 -41.64
N LEU A 902 19.81 -11.04 -42.14
CA LEU A 902 20.19 -12.37 -41.66
C LEU A 902 20.72 -12.36 -40.21
N SER A 903 21.38 -11.28 -39.76
CA SER A 903 21.76 -11.16 -38.34
C SER A 903 20.54 -11.05 -37.44
N VAL A 904 19.54 -10.26 -37.85
CA VAL A 904 18.26 -10.13 -37.14
C VAL A 904 17.54 -11.47 -37.06
N CYS A 905 17.40 -12.17 -38.19
CA CYS A 905 16.71 -13.47 -38.26
C CYS A 905 17.30 -14.52 -37.31
N LYS A 906 18.59 -14.40 -36.95
CA LYS A 906 19.26 -15.31 -36.03
C LYS A 906 18.84 -15.13 -34.57
N PHE A 907 18.51 -13.90 -34.16
CA PHE A 907 18.19 -13.57 -32.76
C PHE A 907 16.70 -13.36 -32.53
N SER A 908 16.04 -12.64 -33.45
CA SER A 908 14.67 -12.14 -33.34
C SER A 908 13.94 -12.30 -34.69
N PRO A 909 13.66 -13.54 -35.13
CA PRO A 909 13.02 -13.76 -36.43
C PRO A 909 11.60 -13.19 -36.46
N SER A 910 11.37 -12.28 -37.40
CA SER A 910 10.06 -11.70 -37.69
C SER A 910 9.68 -11.86 -39.16
N CYS A 911 8.40 -11.68 -39.47
CA CYS A 911 7.94 -11.66 -40.86
C CYS A 911 8.70 -10.60 -41.67
N LEU A 912 8.96 -9.43 -41.06
CA LEU A 912 9.64 -8.32 -41.69
C LEU A 912 11.13 -8.58 -41.90
N SER A 913 11.80 -9.22 -40.93
CA SER A 913 13.21 -9.57 -41.09
C SER A 913 13.42 -10.52 -42.28
N TRP A 914 12.59 -11.56 -42.41
CA TRP A 914 12.63 -12.50 -43.53
C TRP A 914 12.18 -11.88 -44.85
N LEU A 915 11.17 -11.01 -44.82
CA LEU A 915 10.78 -10.22 -45.99
C LEU A 915 11.93 -9.34 -46.48
N GLY A 916 12.68 -8.70 -45.58
CA GLY A 916 13.87 -7.92 -45.90
C GLY A 916 14.98 -8.75 -46.57
N VAL A 917 15.24 -9.96 -46.08
CA VAL A 917 16.18 -10.91 -46.75
C VAL A 917 15.67 -11.24 -48.15
N GLY A 918 14.38 -11.60 -48.28
CA GLY A 918 13.78 -11.97 -49.56
C GLY A 918 13.83 -10.86 -50.60
N LYS A 919 13.48 -9.62 -50.19
CA LYS A 919 13.58 -8.41 -51.03
C LYS A 919 14.99 -8.21 -51.55
N SER A 920 15.99 -8.24 -50.67
CA SER A 920 17.39 -8.06 -51.08
C SER A 920 17.89 -9.19 -51.99
N CYS A 921 17.51 -10.44 -51.74
CA CYS A 921 17.88 -11.56 -52.61
C CYS A 921 17.21 -11.46 -53.99
N TYR A 922 15.94 -11.02 -54.05
CA TYR A 922 15.19 -10.84 -55.28
C TYR A 922 15.85 -9.79 -56.19
N GLU A 923 16.16 -8.61 -55.65
CA GLU A 923 16.82 -7.53 -56.42
C GLU A 923 18.26 -7.91 -56.83
N SER A 924 18.95 -8.74 -56.05
CA SER A 924 20.25 -9.32 -56.42
C SER A 924 20.17 -10.48 -57.44
N GLY A 925 18.97 -10.88 -57.89
CA GLY A 925 18.76 -12.00 -58.83
C GLY A 925 18.95 -13.40 -58.23
N GLN A 926 19.05 -13.51 -56.90
CA GLN A 926 19.20 -14.78 -56.16
C GLN A 926 17.82 -15.37 -55.86
N PHE A 927 17.11 -15.79 -56.92
CA PHE A 927 15.69 -16.17 -56.85
C PHE A 927 15.37 -17.34 -55.90
N HIS A 928 16.24 -18.36 -55.83
CA HIS A 928 16.02 -19.49 -54.92
C HIS A 928 16.05 -19.06 -53.45
N GLU A 929 17.02 -18.22 -53.07
CA GLU A 929 17.13 -17.73 -51.69
C GLU A 929 16.01 -16.74 -51.35
N ALA A 930 15.57 -15.95 -52.34
CA ALA A 930 14.40 -15.10 -52.22
C ALA A 930 13.14 -15.93 -51.94
N GLU A 931 12.92 -17.01 -52.69
CA GLU A 931 11.79 -17.94 -52.52
C GLU A 931 11.76 -18.50 -51.08
N MET A 932 12.87 -19.05 -50.62
CA MET A 932 12.98 -19.61 -49.27
C MET A 932 12.71 -18.56 -48.18
N SER A 933 13.21 -17.34 -48.36
CA SER A 933 13.04 -16.26 -47.39
C SER A 933 11.58 -15.78 -47.34
N PHE A 934 10.91 -15.65 -48.49
CA PHE A 934 9.49 -15.28 -48.53
C PHE A 934 8.59 -16.39 -47.97
N LEU A 935 8.94 -17.67 -48.18
CA LEU A 935 8.21 -18.78 -47.56
C LEU A 935 8.32 -18.77 -46.03
N GLU A 936 9.50 -18.50 -45.47
CA GLU A 936 9.67 -18.34 -44.02
C GLU A 936 8.92 -17.11 -43.49
N ALA A 937 8.93 -15.98 -44.20
CA ALA A 937 8.11 -14.81 -43.85
C ALA A 937 6.61 -15.16 -43.82
N ASN A 938 6.13 -15.86 -44.86
CA ASN A 938 4.74 -16.32 -44.98
C ASN A 938 4.37 -17.33 -43.89
N ARG A 939 5.32 -18.15 -43.42
CA ARG A 939 5.12 -19.08 -42.30
C ARG A 939 4.87 -18.35 -40.98
N ILE A 940 5.53 -17.21 -40.76
CA ILE A 940 5.36 -16.39 -39.55
C ILE A 940 4.06 -15.59 -39.62
N ASN A 941 3.82 -14.88 -40.74
CA ASN A 941 2.58 -14.14 -40.97
C ASN A 941 2.04 -14.39 -42.38
N ASN A 942 1.05 -15.28 -42.46
CA ASN A 942 0.39 -15.63 -43.72
C ASN A 942 -0.65 -14.61 -44.20
N GLN A 943 -0.90 -13.56 -43.42
CA GLN A 943 -1.84 -12.48 -43.75
C GLN A 943 -1.11 -11.24 -44.29
N ASN A 944 0.22 -11.28 -44.37
CA ASN A 944 0.99 -10.15 -44.88
C ASN A 944 0.87 -10.08 -46.42
N SER A 945 0.14 -9.08 -46.90
CA SER A 945 -0.11 -8.86 -48.33
C SER A 945 1.16 -8.53 -49.13
N GLU A 946 2.16 -7.92 -48.49
CA GLU A 946 3.42 -7.58 -49.12
C GLU A 946 4.24 -8.85 -49.44
N VAL A 947 4.30 -9.81 -48.51
CA VAL A 947 4.94 -11.11 -48.73
C VAL A 947 4.31 -11.84 -49.92
N TRP A 948 2.96 -11.88 -49.98
CA TRP A 948 2.24 -12.45 -51.12
C TRP A 948 2.54 -11.71 -52.43
N GLY A 949 2.63 -10.38 -52.40
CA GLY A 949 2.98 -9.57 -53.58
C GLY A 949 4.39 -9.89 -54.11
N TYR A 950 5.38 -10.05 -53.24
CA TYR A 950 6.73 -10.44 -53.68
C TYR A 950 6.80 -11.91 -54.16
N LEU A 951 6.03 -12.82 -53.57
CA LEU A 951 5.88 -14.18 -54.10
C LEU A 951 5.22 -14.18 -55.49
N CYS A 952 4.23 -13.30 -55.73
CA CYS A 952 3.66 -13.11 -57.07
C CYS A 952 4.73 -12.65 -58.06
N LEU A 953 5.48 -11.62 -57.70
CA LEU A 953 6.54 -11.04 -58.52
C LEU A 953 7.61 -12.09 -58.88
N LEU A 954 8.02 -12.90 -57.89
CA LEU A 954 8.98 -13.99 -58.06
C LEU A 954 8.45 -15.12 -58.96
N ASN A 955 7.21 -15.56 -58.77
CA ASN A 955 6.63 -16.60 -59.62
C ASN A 955 6.46 -16.13 -61.06
N MET A 956 6.15 -14.84 -61.27
CA MET A 956 6.12 -14.23 -62.59
C MET A 956 7.49 -14.20 -63.27
N THR A 957 8.56 -13.80 -62.56
CA THR A 957 9.91 -13.81 -63.14
C THR A 957 10.41 -15.21 -63.46
N LEU A 958 10.00 -16.20 -62.65
CA LEU A 958 10.30 -17.63 -62.88
C LEU A 958 9.35 -18.29 -63.90
N ARG A 959 8.36 -17.57 -64.47
CA ARG A 959 7.33 -18.06 -65.42
C ARG A 959 6.48 -19.21 -64.87
N ARG A 960 6.24 -19.20 -63.57
CA ARG A 960 5.38 -20.12 -62.81
C ARG A 960 3.97 -19.55 -62.68
N TYR A 961 3.21 -19.63 -63.77
CA TYR A 961 1.91 -18.94 -63.88
C TYR A 961 0.82 -19.52 -62.97
N ASP A 962 0.83 -20.82 -62.69
CA ASP A 962 -0.16 -21.46 -61.82
C ASP A 962 -0.02 -21.00 -60.36
N GLU A 963 1.22 -21.00 -59.83
CA GLU A 963 1.50 -20.48 -58.49
C GLU A 963 1.29 -18.96 -58.41
N PHE A 964 1.55 -18.23 -59.50
CA PHE A 964 1.24 -16.81 -59.58
C PHE A 964 -0.25 -16.52 -59.35
N ILE A 965 -1.17 -17.23 -60.00
CA ILE A 965 -2.62 -17.00 -59.82
C ILE A 965 -3.01 -17.18 -58.34
N GLN A 966 -2.45 -18.19 -57.68
CA GLN A 966 -2.73 -18.46 -56.27
C GLN A 966 -2.22 -17.34 -55.37
N CYS A 967 -0.96 -16.93 -55.55
CA CYS A 967 -0.38 -15.83 -54.79
C CYS A 967 -1.13 -14.52 -55.03
N TYR A 968 -1.56 -14.27 -56.27
CA TYR A 968 -2.28 -13.05 -56.66
C TYR A 968 -3.66 -13.01 -56.01
N ALA A 969 -4.38 -14.15 -55.98
CA ALA A 969 -5.67 -14.25 -55.30
C ALA A 969 -5.55 -13.97 -53.79
N GLU A 970 -4.54 -14.53 -53.12
CA GLU A 970 -4.31 -14.27 -51.69
C GLU A 970 -3.82 -12.84 -51.42
N MET A 971 -2.99 -12.26 -52.31
CA MET A 971 -2.63 -10.83 -52.23
C MET A 971 -3.88 -9.93 -52.31
N MET A 972 -4.80 -10.20 -53.26
CA MET A 972 -6.02 -9.41 -53.44
C MET A 972 -6.99 -9.56 -52.26
N LYS A 973 -7.04 -10.74 -51.65
CA LYS A 973 -7.86 -11.00 -50.45
C LYS A 973 -7.43 -10.15 -49.24
N TYR A 974 -6.14 -9.83 -49.13
CA TYR A 974 -5.57 -8.99 -48.07
C TYR A 974 -5.21 -7.57 -48.56
N GLN A 975 -5.74 -7.14 -49.71
CA GLN A 975 -5.34 -5.90 -50.40
C GLN A 975 -5.50 -4.62 -49.58
N ASN A 976 -6.44 -4.58 -48.63
CA ASN A 976 -6.60 -3.43 -47.73
C ASN A 976 -5.37 -3.16 -46.84
N ASN A 977 -4.48 -4.15 -46.67
CA ASN A 977 -3.21 -4.02 -45.93
C ASN A 977 -2.01 -3.71 -46.83
N LEU A 978 -2.18 -3.60 -48.16
CA LEU A 978 -1.08 -3.40 -49.10
C LEU A 978 -0.73 -1.91 -49.19
N ILE A 979 0.29 -1.50 -48.44
CA ILE A 979 0.74 -0.11 -48.35
C ILE A 979 1.60 0.30 -49.56
N ASP A 980 2.37 -0.64 -50.14
CA ASP A 980 3.32 -0.33 -51.20
C ASP A 980 2.68 -0.30 -52.60
N LYS A 981 2.25 0.89 -53.01
CA LYS A 981 1.75 1.17 -54.37
C LYS A 981 2.80 0.85 -55.46
N LYS A 982 4.10 0.92 -55.16
CA LYS A 982 5.17 0.62 -56.13
C LYS A 982 5.24 -0.87 -56.43
N LEU A 983 5.02 -1.72 -55.43
CA LEU A 983 4.96 -3.17 -55.62
C LEU A 983 3.77 -3.56 -56.51
N TRP A 984 2.59 -2.97 -56.25
CA TRP A 984 1.41 -3.18 -57.09
C TRP A 984 1.68 -2.78 -58.54
N LEU A 985 2.23 -1.58 -58.76
CA LEU A 985 2.57 -1.10 -60.10
C LEU A 985 3.62 -1.99 -60.81
N ARG A 986 4.61 -2.51 -60.06
CA ARG A 986 5.60 -3.46 -60.59
C ARG A 986 4.95 -4.77 -61.04
N ILE A 987 3.99 -5.27 -60.28
CA ILE A 987 3.25 -6.49 -60.64
C ILE A 987 2.40 -6.24 -61.89
N THR A 988 1.63 -5.15 -61.95
CA THR A 988 0.78 -4.82 -63.10
C THR A 988 1.61 -4.59 -64.37
N ASN A 989 2.71 -3.84 -64.28
CA ASN A 989 3.59 -3.60 -65.43
C ASN A 989 4.24 -4.90 -65.93
N MET A 990 4.59 -5.83 -65.03
CA MET A 990 5.09 -7.14 -65.42
C MET A 990 4.01 -8.03 -66.06
N MET A 991 2.75 -7.89 -65.64
CA MET A 991 1.62 -8.59 -66.26
C MET A 991 1.39 -8.09 -67.69
N GLU A 992 1.42 -6.77 -67.89
CA GLU A 992 1.33 -6.14 -69.20
C GLU A 992 2.51 -6.52 -70.09
N ALA A 993 3.74 -6.48 -69.57
CA ALA A 993 4.94 -6.82 -70.35
C ALA A 993 5.00 -8.30 -70.79
N LEU A 994 4.28 -9.19 -70.11
CA LEU A 994 4.19 -10.61 -70.42
C LEU A 994 2.90 -10.97 -71.18
N ASP A 995 2.07 -9.99 -71.55
CA ASP A 995 0.73 -10.17 -72.15
C ASP A 995 -0.16 -11.14 -71.34
N TYR A 996 -0.02 -11.15 -70.02
CA TYR A 996 -0.70 -12.09 -69.13
C TYR A 996 -1.89 -11.43 -68.43
N THR A 997 -3.11 -11.86 -68.77
CA THR A 997 -4.35 -11.43 -68.12
C THR A 997 -4.91 -12.57 -67.25
N PRO A 998 -5.09 -12.37 -65.93
CA PRO A 998 -5.70 -13.38 -65.07
C PRO A 998 -7.16 -13.57 -65.48
N SER A 999 -7.59 -14.82 -65.64
CA SER A 999 -8.94 -15.20 -66.08
C SER A 999 -10.07 -14.87 -65.08
N ASN A 1000 -9.76 -14.27 -63.92
CA ASN A 1000 -10.71 -13.92 -62.85
C ASN A 1000 -10.62 -12.43 -62.43
N LEU A 1001 -10.46 -11.50 -63.37
CA LEU A 1001 -10.79 -10.10 -63.11
C LEU A 1001 -12.31 -9.96 -63.02
N ILE A 1002 -12.86 -10.10 -61.81
CA ILE A 1002 -14.18 -9.52 -61.51
C ILE A 1002 -14.01 -8.02 -61.72
N GLU A 1003 -14.74 -7.50 -62.70
CA GLU A 1003 -14.78 -6.08 -63.08
C GLU A 1003 -14.84 -5.18 -61.84
N THR A 1004 -13.72 -4.54 -61.49
CA THR A 1004 -13.70 -3.35 -60.63
C THR A 1004 -13.32 -2.17 -61.50
N ASN A 1005 -14.27 -1.75 -62.34
CA ASN A 1005 -14.19 -0.50 -63.11
C ASN A 1005 -14.62 0.73 -62.30
N ASP A 1006 -14.97 0.58 -61.02
CA ASP A 1006 -15.29 1.69 -60.13
C ASP A 1006 -14.25 1.68 -59.01
N LEU A 1007 -13.42 2.75 -58.92
CA LEU A 1007 -12.75 3.27 -57.71
C LEU A 1007 -11.51 4.15 -58.00
N VAL A 1008 -11.27 4.55 -59.26
CA VAL A 1008 -10.40 5.71 -59.56
C VAL A 1008 -11.29 6.88 -59.96
N GLU A 1009 -11.95 7.49 -58.98
CA GLU A 1009 -12.35 8.90 -59.08
C GLU A 1009 -11.49 9.70 -58.09
N ASP A 1010 -10.64 10.54 -58.68
CA ASP A 1010 -10.13 11.81 -58.21
C ASP A 1010 -10.26 12.14 -56.72
N ASN A 1011 -9.11 12.09 -56.03
CA ASN A 1011 -8.80 13.15 -55.08
C ASN A 1011 -7.38 13.65 -55.35
N ASN A 1012 -7.32 14.75 -56.08
CA ASN A 1012 -6.15 15.62 -56.20
C ASN A 1012 -5.67 16.02 -54.80
N THR A 1013 -4.53 15.47 -54.40
CA THR A 1013 -3.59 16.14 -53.48
C THR A 1013 -2.20 15.99 -54.06
N GLU A 1014 -1.88 16.84 -55.04
CA GLU A 1014 -0.49 17.21 -55.30
C GLU A 1014 0.08 17.84 -54.02
N GLY A 1015 1.16 17.28 -53.50
CA GLY A 1015 1.95 17.88 -52.43
C GLY A 1015 2.35 16.91 -51.33
N SER A 1016 3.32 16.03 -51.61
CA SER A 1016 4.39 15.56 -50.69
C SER A 1016 4.97 14.23 -51.19
N GLU A 1017 5.61 14.26 -52.36
CA GLU A 1017 6.66 13.28 -52.64
C GLU A 1017 7.96 13.80 -52.01
N GLU A 1018 8.28 13.27 -50.84
CA GLU A 1018 9.61 13.09 -50.26
C GLU A 1018 9.42 12.81 -48.77
N GLN A 1019 9.61 11.55 -48.36
CA GLN A 1019 10.12 11.07 -47.06
C GLN A 1019 9.61 9.65 -46.78
N PHE A 1020 10.53 8.68 -46.93
CA PHE A 1020 10.47 7.34 -46.33
C PHE A 1020 11.33 7.32 -45.08
#